data_AF-A0A7F8Q518-F1
#
_entry.id   AF-A0A7F8Q518-F1
#
_cell.length_a   1.000
_cell.length_b   1.000
_cell.length_c   1.000
_cell.angle_alpha   90.00
_cell.angle_beta   90.00
_cell.angle_gamma   90.00
#
_symmetry.space_group_name_H-M   'P 1'
#
loop_
_entity.id
_entity.type
_entity.pdbx_description
1 polymer ?
#
loop_
_entity_poly.entity_id
_entity_poly.type
_entity_poly.pdbx_seq_one_letter_code
_entity_poly.pdbx_strand_id
1 'polypeptide(L)'
;MPGGYKGECGDNVDPMPFLAPPEKERIEAMNKPYDIKKSCWVKDEKEGFIAGEIQSEQGEQVTVKTINNQTVTLKKDDVQQMNPPKFYQASDMADMTFLNEASVLNNLRQRYTNMRIYVFFRAGILAKLEDMRDERLAKIMTMLQCRIRGFLMRIEFKKMLERRIGLKVIQRNTRKFLELRFWGWWKLYNKVKPLLNVARQEEEMKAKEEELRNAMSKTQELINRVKELEEKIATLSQEKNDLTIQLQAEQENLIDAEERLTQMMKTKMELESQISDMRERLEEEEGTTASLSATKRKLEGEMSDLKRDLEGLETTLAKTEKEKQALDHKVRTLTGDLSLREDSIAKLQKEKRALEELHQKTLDDLQAEEDKVNHLTKTNSKLSTQIHELEDNWEQEKKIRAEVEKARRKAESDLKMTIDNLNEMERSKLDLEEVVKKRDMEINSVNSKYEDEQSLNSTLQRKLKEHQARIEELEEELEAERAMRAKVEKQRSDLSRDLEDLSDRLEEAGGATSAQIEQNRKREAELLKLRRELEEAALQSEAAASTLRKKHTDSMAELTEHVENLQRVKSKLEKDKQVMKAEIDDLNASMETVQKSKMNAEAHIRKLEDSLAEANAKVAELERNQAEINAIRTRLQAENGELSREYEESQSRLNQILRIKTSLTSQVDDYKRQLDEESKSRSTAMVSLANTKHDLDLVKEQLEEEQGGKSELQRLVSKLNTEVTTWRTKYETDAIQRTEELEETKRKLAARLQEAEETAEAAQARAASLEKNKQRLQAEVEDLTIDLEKANAAAAALDKKQRVFDKMLAEWQQKCEELQVEVDSSQKECRMYMTESFKIKTAYEESLEHLESVKKENKTLQEEIKELIDQLGEGGRSVHELQKLKKKLEIEKEELQVALEEAESSLEVEESKVIRIQLELAQVKADIDRRIHEKEEEFEAT
;
A
#
# COMPACT_ATOMS: atom_id res chain seq x y z
N MET A 1 -9.63 -0.75 5.66
CA MET A 1 -9.74 0.70 5.97
C MET A 1 -10.50 1.37 4.84
N PRO A 2 -11.69 1.95 5.06
CA PRO A 2 -12.35 2.74 4.03
C PRO A 2 -12.14 4.24 4.31
N GLY A 3 -11.38 4.88 3.43
CA GLY A 3 -11.26 6.33 3.34
C GLY A 3 -12.52 6.94 2.73
N GLY A 4 -13.07 7.94 3.40
CA GLY A 4 -14.28 8.67 2.99
C GLY A 4 -14.02 9.92 2.14
N TYR A 5 -12.81 10.12 1.61
CA TYR A 5 -12.53 11.23 0.71
C TYR A 5 -12.02 10.73 -0.65
N LYS A 6 -12.87 10.88 -1.67
CA LYS A 6 -12.53 10.76 -3.10
C LYS A 6 -12.25 12.15 -3.65
N GLY A 7 -11.07 12.69 -3.38
CA GLY A 7 -10.66 13.96 -3.95
C GLY A 7 -9.15 14.07 -3.92
N GLU A 8 -8.54 14.09 -5.10
CA GLU A 8 -7.16 14.55 -5.26
C GLU A 8 -7.11 16.01 -4.79
N CYS A 9 -6.46 16.27 -3.64
CA CYS A 9 -5.99 17.62 -3.37
C CYS A 9 -4.88 17.88 -4.37
N GLY A 10 -5.13 18.72 -5.37
CA GLY A 10 -4.07 19.20 -6.26
C GLY A 10 -2.97 19.90 -5.45
N ASP A 11 -1.77 19.98 -6.01
CA ASP A 11 -0.54 20.44 -5.35
C ASP A 11 -0.62 21.83 -4.67
N ASN A 12 -1.68 22.60 -4.91
CA ASN A 12 -1.91 23.96 -4.40
C ASN A 12 -3.07 24.08 -3.40
N VAL A 13 -3.70 22.98 -2.97
CA VAL A 13 -4.79 23.03 -1.99
C VAL A 13 -4.25 22.74 -0.60
N ASP A 14 -4.28 23.73 0.29
CA ASP A 14 -3.96 23.54 1.70
C ASP A 14 -4.94 22.51 2.31
N PRO A 15 -4.47 21.36 2.83
CA PRO A 15 -5.33 20.37 3.44
C PRO A 15 -5.77 20.74 4.87
N MET A 16 -5.13 21.74 5.51
CA MET A 16 -5.42 22.15 6.90
C MET A 16 -6.90 22.48 7.18
N PRO A 17 -7.66 23.13 6.27
CA PRO A 17 -9.08 23.39 6.46
C PRO A 17 -9.94 22.11 6.60
N PHE A 18 -9.51 20.98 6.05
CA PHE A 18 -10.22 19.70 6.14
C PHE A 18 -9.86 18.90 7.40
N LEU A 19 -8.73 19.25 8.04
CA LEU A 19 -8.19 18.58 9.22
C LEU A 19 -8.56 19.33 10.51
N ALA A 20 -8.89 20.61 10.40
CA ALA A 20 -9.37 21.43 11.50
C ALA A 20 -10.88 21.18 11.76
N PRO A 21 -11.31 21.09 13.02
CA PRO A 21 -12.73 21.07 13.36
C PRO A 21 -13.44 22.33 12.81
N PRO A 22 -14.62 22.19 12.16
CA PRO A 22 -15.45 23.30 11.76
C PRO A 22 -15.72 24.26 12.92
N GLU A 23 -15.88 25.54 12.61
CA GLU A 23 -16.08 26.56 13.65
C GLU A 23 -17.29 26.26 14.54
N LYS A 24 -18.35 25.66 13.98
CA LYS A 24 -19.51 25.20 14.73
C LYS A 24 -19.15 24.13 15.79
N GLU A 25 -18.36 23.12 15.42
CA GLU A 25 -17.91 22.07 16.35
C GLU A 25 -16.97 22.63 17.42
N ARG A 26 -16.10 23.59 17.06
CA ARG A 26 -15.21 24.27 18.01
C ARG A 26 -16.01 25.08 19.04
N ILE A 27 -17.02 25.83 18.60
CA ILE A 27 -17.90 26.60 19.48
C ILE A 27 -18.70 25.67 20.39
N GLU A 28 -19.27 24.58 19.86
CA GLU A 28 -19.99 23.57 20.66
C GLU A 28 -19.08 22.91 21.70
N ALA A 29 -17.83 22.60 21.35
CA ALA A 29 -16.84 22.08 22.29
C ALA A 29 -16.45 23.14 23.34
N MET A 30 -16.24 24.40 22.95
CA MET A 30 -15.93 25.50 23.87
C MET A 30 -17.04 25.80 24.86
N ASN A 31 -18.30 25.53 24.49
CA ASN A 31 -19.46 25.70 25.37
C ASN A 31 -19.63 24.57 26.40
N LYS A 32 -18.81 23.51 26.35
CA LYS A 32 -18.87 22.44 27.36
C LYS A 32 -18.36 22.93 28.72
N PRO A 33 -19.04 22.60 29.83
CA PRO A 33 -18.60 22.96 31.18
C PRO A 33 -17.19 22.44 31.45
N TYR A 34 -16.29 23.33 31.89
CA TYR A 34 -14.92 23.00 32.25
C TYR A 34 -14.49 23.83 33.46
N ASP A 35 -13.88 23.19 34.43
CA ASP A 35 -13.25 23.83 35.58
C ASP A 35 -11.82 23.30 35.70
N ILE A 36 -10.83 24.19 35.61
CA ILE A 36 -9.40 23.82 35.65
C ILE A 36 -9.00 23.09 36.93
N LYS A 37 -9.72 23.30 38.05
CA LYS A 37 -9.44 22.66 39.33
C LYS A 37 -10.23 21.38 39.55
N LYS A 38 -11.36 21.20 38.86
CA LYS A 38 -12.24 20.03 39.07
C LYS A 38 -12.24 19.04 37.92
N SER A 39 -12.04 19.47 36.69
CA SER A 39 -12.10 18.60 35.52
C SER A 39 -10.83 17.76 35.38
N CYS A 40 -10.97 16.44 35.36
CA CYS A 40 -9.85 15.51 35.34
C CYS A 40 -10.13 14.25 34.51
N TRP A 41 -9.07 13.49 34.27
CA TRP A 41 -9.10 12.17 33.67
C TRP A 41 -8.87 11.09 34.73
N VAL A 42 -9.66 10.02 34.64
CA VAL A 42 -9.60 8.86 35.51
C VAL A 42 -9.40 7.61 34.65
N LYS A 43 -8.55 6.67 35.10
CA LYS A 43 -8.35 5.40 34.42
C LYS A 43 -9.63 4.56 34.46
N ASP A 44 -9.94 3.91 33.34
CA ASP A 44 -11.08 3.01 33.17
C ASP A 44 -10.62 1.69 32.53
N GLU A 45 -11.11 0.55 33.01
CA GLU A 45 -10.68 -0.76 32.54
C GLU A 45 -11.07 -1.05 31.08
N LYS A 46 -12.13 -0.41 30.56
CA LYS A 46 -12.64 -0.62 29.20
C LYS A 46 -12.21 0.47 28.24
N GLU A 47 -12.28 1.72 28.67
CA GLU A 47 -12.07 2.90 27.83
C GLU A 47 -10.66 3.52 27.98
N GLY A 48 -9.83 2.95 28.86
CA GLY A 48 -8.47 3.41 29.17
C GLY A 48 -8.49 4.62 30.09
N PHE A 49 -9.03 5.75 29.62
CA PHE A 49 -9.23 6.97 30.40
C PHE A 49 -10.59 7.61 30.08
N ILE A 50 -11.31 8.06 31.12
CA ILE A 50 -12.60 8.73 31.01
C ILE A 50 -12.59 10.07 31.76
N ALA A 51 -13.42 11.01 31.30
CA ALA A 51 -13.55 12.32 31.92
C ALA A 51 -14.33 12.23 33.24
N GLY A 52 -13.92 13.03 34.22
CA GLY A 52 -14.57 13.14 35.52
C GLY A 52 -14.44 14.53 36.14
N GLU A 53 -15.23 14.75 37.18
CA GLU A 53 -15.24 15.99 37.98
C GLU A 53 -14.93 15.68 39.44
N ILE A 54 -13.91 16.33 40.00
CA ILE A 54 -13.53 16.23 41.41
C ILE A 54 -14.62 16.86 42.27
N GLN A 55 -15.21 16.06 43.16
CA GLN A 55 -16.25 16.51 44.09
C GLN A 55 -15.67 16.90 45.46
N SER A 56 -14.66 16.16 45.93
CA SER A 56 -14.00 16.44 47.21
C SER A 56 -12.57 15.91 47.22
N GLU A 57 -11.70 16.61 47.94
CA GLU A 57 -10.33 16.18 48.24
C GLU A 57 -10.21 15.97 49.76
N GLN A 58 -9.76 14.79 50.18
CA GLN A 58 -9.50 14.45 51.59
C GLN A 58 -8.08 13.85 51.69
N GLY A 59 -7.11 14.69 52.08
CA GLY A 59 -5.70 14.28 52.17
C GLY A 59 -5.11 13.88 50.83
N GLU A 60 -4.56 12.67 50.71
CA GLU A 60 -4.02 12.10 49.47
C GLU A 60 -5.08 11.48 48.54
N GLN A 61 -6.36 11.47 48.94
CA GLN A 61 -7.45 10.87 48.17
C GLN A 61 -8.40 11.94 47.59
N VAL A 62 -8.84 11.69 46.37
CA VAL A 62 -9.71 12.54 45.58
C VAL A 62 -10.94 11.72 45.19
N THR A 63 -12.14 12.24 45.47
CA THR A 63 -13.39 11.62 45.04
C THR A 63 -13.86 12.28 43.75
N VAL A 64 -13.91 11.50 42.67
CA VAL A 64 -14.23 11.95 41.32
C VAL A 64 -15.56 11.34 40.89
N LYS A 65 -16.45 12.17 40.34
CA LYS A 65 -17.64 11.71 39.63
C LYS A 65 -17.34 11.63 38.14
N THR A 66 -17.36 10.42 37.60
CA THR A 66 -17.09 10.15 36.18
C THR A 66 -18.28 10.52 35.30
N ILE A 67 -18.05 10.68 33.99
CA ILE A 67 -19.09 10.94 32.99
C ILE A 67 -20.18 9.86 32.93
N ASN A 68 -19.89 8.64 33.40
CA ASN A 68 -20.83 7.53 33.52
C ASN A 68 -21.67 7.57 34.82
N ASN A 69 -21.67 8.71 35.54
CA ASN A 69 -22.31 8.90 36.84
C ASN A 69 -21.80 7.97 37.96
N GLN A 70 -20.64 7.35 37.81
CA GLN A 70 -19.99 6.56 38.86
C GLN A 70 -19.06 7.45 39.69
N THR A 71 -19.17 7.35 41.01
CA THR A 71 -18.27 8.05 41.95
C THR A 71 -17.17 7.10 42.39
N VAL A 72 -15.92 7.50 42.15
CA VAL A 72 -14.73 6.70 42.47
C VAL A 72 -13.78 7.53 43.33
N THR A 73 -13.28 6.95 44.42
CA THR A 73 -12.26 7.57 45.26
C THR A 73 -10.90 7.00 44.91
N LEU A 74 -9.98 7.86 44.48
CA LEU A 74 -8.67 7.49 43.95
C LEU A 74 -7.58 8.31 44.64
N LYS A 75 -6.32 7.87 44.54
CA LYS A 75 -5.21 8.72 44.98
C LYS A 75 -5.06 9.90 44.03
N LYS A 76 -4.62 11.03 44.57
CA LYS A 76 -4.40 12.26 43.79
C LYS A 76 -3.45 12.05 42.60
N ASP A 77 -2.45 11.19 42.76
CA ASP A 77 -1.48 10.86 41.71
C ASP A 77 -2.06 10.01 40.56
N ASP A 78 -3.19 9.33 40.79
CA ASP A 78 -3.87 8.50 39.78
C ASP A 78 -4.85 9.31 38.91
N VAL A 79 -5.02 10.60 39.22
CA VAL A 79 -5.91 11.53 38.51
C VAL A 79 -5.08 12.46 37.63
N GLN A 80 -5.34 12.47 36.32
CA GLN A 80 -4.61 13.33 35.39
C GLN A 80 -5.40 14.61 35.06
N GLN A 81 -4.72 15.74 34.91
CA GLN A 81 -5.38 17.01 34.60
C GLN A 81 -5.96 17.03 33.18
N MET A 82 -7.16 17.59 33.01
CA MET A 82 -7.81 17.69 31.71
C MET A 82 -7.53 19.04 31.05
N ASN A 83 -7.22 19.02 29.76
CA ASN A 83 -7.05 20.26 28.98
C ASN A 83 -8.37 21.02 28.82
N PRO A 84 -8.35 22.37 28.81
CA PRO A 84 -9.53 23.16 28.52
C PRO A 84 -10.11 22.85 27.12
N PRO A 85 -11.43 23.00 26.91
CA PRO A 85 -12.08 22.68 25.64
C PRO A 85 -11.57 23.46 24.42
N LYS A 86 -10.85 24.58 24.61
CA LYS A 86 -10.17 25.31 23.53
C LYS A 86 -9.14 24.46 22.75
N PHE A 87 -8.65 23.37 23.35
CA PHE A 87 -7.73 22.41 22.72
C PHE A 87 -8.46 21.21 22.09
N TYR A 88 -9.77 21.30 21.89
CA TYR A 88 -10.56 20.27 21.21
C TYR A 88 -9.97 19.97 19.83
N GLN A 89 -9.56 18.72 19.62
CA GLN A 89 -8.93 18.24 18.39
C GLN A 89 -7.73 19.10 17.92
N ALA A 90 -6.90 19.57 18.85
CA ALA A 90 -5.66 20.31 18.55
C ALA A 90 -4.83 19.62 17.45
N SER A 91 -4.41 20.41 16.45
CA SER A 91 -3.65 19.94 15.29
C SER A 91 -2.22 19.55 15.67
N ASP A 92 -1.58 20.43 16.44
CA ASP A 92 -0.30 20.20 17.09
C ASP A 92 -0.55 19.90 18.57
N MET A 93 -0.10 18.73 19.01
CA MET A 93 -0.28 18.32 20.40
C MET A 93 0.66 19.07 21.34
N ALA A 94 1.77 19.64 20.84
CA ALA A 94 2.69 20.46 21.62
C ALA A 94 2.04 21.74 22.18
N ASP A 95 0.97 22.22 21.54
CA ASP A 95 0.22 23.40 21.97
C ASP A 95 -0.69 23.14 23.17
N MET A 96 -0.95 21.87 23.54
CA MET A 96 -1.81 21.53 24.68
C MET A 96 -1.13 21.90 26.00
N THR A 97 -1.91 22.40 26.97
CA THR A 97 -1.40 22.81 28.28
C THR A 97 -0.95 21.62 29.13
N PHE A 98 -1.71 20.53 29.13
CA PHE A 98 -1.39 19.31 29.86
C PHE A 98 -1.05 18.18 28.88
N LEU A 99 0.25 17.89 28.75
CA LEU A 99 0.78 16.81 27.90
C LEU A 99 0.82 15.47 28.63
N ASN A 100 -0.25 15.12 29.32
CA ASN A 100 -0.38 13.82 29.99
C ASN A 100 -0.98 12.76 29.07
N GLU A 101 -0.75 11.50 29.40
CA GLU A 101 -1.14 10.34 28.61
C GLU A 101 -2.64 10.36 28.26
N ALA A 102 -3.50 10.66 29.25
CA ALA A 102 -4.95 10.71 29.05
C ALA A 102 -5.37 11.80 28.06
N SER A 103 -4.77 12.99 28.15
CA SER A 103 -5.09 14.11 27.24
C SER A 103 -4.63 13.86 25.81
N VAL A 104 -3.43 13.31 25.63
CA VAL A 104 -2.87 12.95 24.31
C VAL A 104 -3.69 11.85 23.66
N LEU A 105 -3.98 10.77 24.41
CA LEU A 105 -4.76 9.64 23.91
C LEU A 105 -6.19 10.07 23.56
N ASN A 106 -6.84 10.88 24.39
CA ASN A 106 -8.17 11.40 24.10
C ASN A 106 -8.18 12.33 22.86
N ASN A 107 -7.19 13.21 22.70
CA ASN A 107 -7.09 14.05 21.50
C ASN A 107 -6.94 13.20 20.22
N LEU A 108 -6.01 12.24 20.23
CA LEU A 108 -5.82 11.29 19.13
C LEU A 108 -7.09 10.47 18.87
N ARG A 109 -7.73 9.94 19.91
CA ARG A 109 -8.98 9.17 19.78
C ARG A 109 -10.08 10.00 19.13
N GLN A 110 -10.29 11.23 19.57
CA GLN A 110 -11.29 12.13 18.99
C GLN A 110 -10.96 12.49 17.54
N ARG A 111 -9.69 12.73 17.21
CA ARG A 111 -9.28 12.98 15.81
C ARG A 111 -9.42 11.74 14.95
N TYR A 112 -9.14 10.54 15.47
CA TYR A 112 -9.31 9.27 14.76
C TYR A 112 -10.79 8.98 14.45
N THR A 113 -11.66 9.04 15.47
CA THR A 113 -13.10 8.80 15.32
C THR A 113 -13.74 9.76 14.31
N ASN A 114 -13.26 11.00 14.27
CA ASN A 114 -13.73 12.01 13.33
C ASN A 114 -12.95 12.02 11.98
N MET A 115 -12.12 11.01 11.72
CA MET A 115 -11.32 10.86 10.49
C MET A 115 -10.39 12.05 10.17
N ARG A 116 -9.88 12.74 11.20
CA ARG A 116 -8.97 13.90 11.10
C ARG A 116 -7.51 13.56 11.39
N ILE A 117 -7.15 12.27 11.39
CA ILE A 117 -5.75 11.80 11.44
C ILE A 117 -5.32 11.47 10.02
N TYR A 118 -4.40 12.27 9.48
CA TYR A 118 -3.67 11.94 8.26
C TYR A 118 -2.17 11.95 8.55
N VAL A 119 -1.47 11.01 7.93
CA VAL A 119 -0.01 11.01 7.84
C VAL A 119 0.33 11.62 6.49
N PHE A 120 1.09 12.73 6.51
CA PHE A 120 1.47 13.43 5.29
C PHE A 120 2.72 12.80 4.72
N PHE A 121 2.58 12.16 3.57
CA PHE A 121 3.69 11.77 2.74
C PHE A 121 3.84 12.80 1.62
N ARG A 122 5.07 13.16 1.26
CA ARG A 122 5.27 13.87 -0.02
C ARG A 122 4.79 12.96 -1.15
N ALA A 123 4.26 13.56 -2.22
CA ALA A 123 3.89 12.84 -3.42
C ALA A 123 5.03 11.88 -3.86
N GLY A 124 4.67 10.62 -4.15
CA GLY A 124 5.60 9.56 -4.54
C GLY A 124 6.21 8.73 -3.40
N ILE A 125 6.26 9.22 -2.16
CA ILE A 125 6.82 8.44 -1.03
C ILE A 125 5.92 7.23 -0.72
N LEU A 126 4.59 7.41 -0.72
CA LEU A 126 3.66 6.31 -0.47
C LEU A 126 3.75 5.25 -1.57
N ALA A 127 3.81 5.65 -2.85
CA ALA A 127 3.99 4.72 -3.97
C ALA A 127 5.26 3.87 -3.80
N LYS A 128 6.39 4.49 -3.45
CA LYS A 128 7.64 3.77 -3.17
C LYS A 128 7.51 2.79 -1.99
N LEU A 129 6.78 3.18 -0.93
CA LEU A 129 6.53 2.29 0.21
C LEU A 129 5.59 1.13 -0.15
N GLU A 130 4.62 1.36 -1.03
CA GLU A 130 3.72 0.31 -1.53
C GLU A 130 4.44 -0.67 -2.45
N ASP A 131 5.30 -0.20 -3.36
CA ASP A 131 6.14 -1.06 -4.20
C ASP A 131 7.05 -1.96 -3.34
N MET A 132 7.70 -1.38 -2.32
CA MET A 132 8.54 -2.14 -1.38
C MET A 132 7.71 -3.16 -0.58
N ARG A 133 6.48 -2.80 -0.18
CA ARG A 133 5.58 -3.73 0.52
C ARG A 133 5.20 -4.88 -0.39
N ASP A 134 4.85 -4.59 -1.64
CA ASP A 134 4.35 -5.58 -2.59
C ASP A 134 5.46 -6.55 -3.01
N GLU A 135 6.71 -6.10 -3.21
CA GLU A 135 7.87 -6.98 -3.38
C GLU A 135 8.06 -7.95 -2.21
N ARG A 136 7.94 -7.45 -0.97
CA ARG A 136 8.09 -8.30 0.22
C ARG A 136 6.93 -9.28 0.38
N LEU A 137 5.70 -8.85 0.08
CA LEU A 137 4.51 -9.70 0.15
C LEU A 137 4.44 -10.71 -0.99
N ALA A 138 5.03 -10.44 -2.16
CA ALA A 138 4.99 -11.32 -3.32
C ALA A 138 5.41 -12.75 -3.00
N LYS A 139 6.44 -12.94 -2.14
CA LYS A 139 6.89 -14.27 -1.72
C LYS A 139 5.81 -15.02 -0.93
N ILE A 140 5.18 -14.37 0.05
CA ILE A 140 4.13 -14.98 0.87
C ILE A 140 2.88 -15.24 0.04
N MET A 141 2.48 -14.27 -0.78
CA MET A 141 1.32 -14.36 -1.64
C MET A 141 1.47 -15.48 -2.67
N THR A 142 2.64 -15.64 -3.29
CA THR A 142 2.91 -16.72 -4.24
C THR A 142 2.81 -18.09 -3.56
N MET A 143 3.39 -18.25 -2.36
CA MET A 143 3.27 -19.52 -1.61
C MET A 143 1.81 -19.84 -1.26
N LEU A 144 1.04 -18.85 -0.83
CA LEU A 144 -0.38 -19.01 -0.52
C LEU A 144 -1.17 -19.40 -1.78
N GLN A 145 -0.95 -18.71 -2.89
CA GLN A 145 -1.58 -19.00 -4.17
C GLN A 145 -1.26 -20.42 -4.66
N CYS A 146 -0.01 -20.86 -4.56
CA CYS A 146 0.38 -22.24 -4.91
C CYS A 146 -0.33 -23.28 -4.05
N ARG A 147 -0.45 -23.04 -2.73
CA ARG A 147 -1.17 -23.95 -1.82
C ARG A 147 -2.66 -24.00 -2.13
N ILE A 148 -3.29 -22.85 -2.39
CA ILE A 148 -4.71 -22.76 -2.75
C ILE A 148 -4.97 -23.48 -4.07
N ARG A 149 -4.16 -23.24 -5.11
CA ARG A 149 -4.26 -23.94 -6.39
C ARG A 149 -4.14 -25.45 -6.23
N GLY A 150 -3.14 -25.92 -5.46
CA GLY A 150 -2.97 -27.34 -5.18
C GLY A 150 -4.15 -27.96 -4.40
N PHE A 151 -4.72 -27.22 -3.44
CA PHE A 151 -5.89 -27.64 -2.69
C PHE A 151 -7.14 -27.75 -3.58
N LEU A 152 -7.43 -26.72 -4.37
CA LEU A 152 -8.56 -26.70 -5.31
C LEU A 152 -8.45 -27.84 -6.33
N MET A 153 -7.26 -28.08 -6.88
CA MET A 153 -7.05 -29.15 -7.85
C MET A 153 -7.26 -30.54 -7.24
N ARG A 154 -6.88 -30.77 -5.97
CA ARG A 154 -7.16 -32.04 -5.29
C ARG A 154 -8.66 -32.27 -5.07
N ILE A 155 -9.41 -31.22 -4.73
CA ILE A 155 -10.87 -31.30 -4.63
C ILE A 155 -11.48 -31.64 -5.98
N GLU A 156 -11.10 -30.93 -7.04
CA GLU A 156 -11.65 -31.18 -8.38
C GLU A 156 -11.25 -32.56 -8.89
N PHE A 157 -10.02 -33.01 -8.61
CA PHE A 157 -9.57 -34.35 -8.94
C PHE A 157 -10.40 -35.44 -8.26
N LYS A 158 -10.76 -35.26 -6.99
CA LYS A 158 -11.65 -36.20 -6.28
C LYS A 158 -13.02 -36.27 -6.96
N LYS A 159 -13.61 -35.13 -7.32
CA LYS A 159 -14.87 -35.08 -8.09
C LYS A 159 -14.74 -35.76 -9.45
N MET A 160 -13.61 -35.59 -10.14
CA MET A 160 -13.34 -36.26 -11.41
C MET A 160 -13.22 -37.78 -11.25
N LEU A 161 -12.61 -38.27 -10.17
CA LEU A 161 -12.56 -39.70 -9.85
C LEU A 161 -13.95 -40.26 -9.57
N GLU A 162 -14.75 -39.57 -8.76
CA GLU A 162 -16.14 -39.96 -8.47
C GLU A 162 -16.98 -40.01 -9.76
N ARG A 163 -16.87 -38.99 -10.61
CA ARG A 163 -17.49 -38.98 -11.95
C ARG A 163 -17.01 -40.15 -12.80
N ARG A 164 -15.72 -40.48 -12.80
CA ARG A 164 -15.16 -41.60 -13.57
C ARG A 164 -15.68 -42.95 -13.06
N ILE A 165 -15.85 -43.13 -11.75
CA ILE A 165 -16.43 -44.34 -11.16
C ILE A 165 -17.90 -44.46 -11.58
N GLY A 166 -18.68 -43.38 -11.44
CA GLY A 166 -20.08 -43.34 -11.90
C GLY A 166 -20.19 -43.64 -13.39
N LEU A 167 -19.31 -43.05 -14.21
CA LEU A 167 -19.26 -43.29 -15.65
C LEU A 167 -18.98 -44.76 -15.99
N LYS A 168 -18.07 -45.44 -15.28
CA LYS A 168 -17.81 -46.87 -15.48
C LYS A 168 -19.06 -47.72 -15.23
N VAL A 169 -19.83 -47.40 -14.19
CA VAL A 169 -21.10 -48.09 -13.88
C VAL A 169 -22.13 -47.85 -15.00
N ILE A 170 -22.30 -46.60 -15.41
CA ILE A 170 -23.20 -46.23 -16.51
C ILE A 170 -22.79 -46.96 -17.80
N GLN A 171 -21.52 -46.92 -18.18
CA GLN A 171 -21.00 -47.60 -19.37
C GLN A 171 -21.25 -49.11 -19.33
N ARG A 172 -21.01 -49.77 -18.18
CA ARG A 172 -21.30 -51.20 -18.00
C ARG A 172 -22.79 -51.49 -18.19
N ASN A 173 -23.66 -50.69 -17.58
CA ASN A 173 -25.11 -50.85 -17.69
C ASN A 173 -25.60 -50.61 -19.12
N THR A 174 -25.13 -49.55 -19.79
CA THR A 174 -25.45 -49.26 -21.19
C THR A 174 -24.99 -50.39 -22.09
N ARG A 175 -23.79 -50.95 -21.90
CA ARG A 175 -23.30 -52.11 -22.67
C ARG A 175 -24.22 -53.31 -22.52
N LYS A 176 -24.60 -53.66 -21.28
CA LYS A 176 -25.55 -54.76 -21.01
C LYS A 176 -26.94 -54.50 -21.61
N PHE A 177 -27.43 -53.27 -21.54
CA PHE A 177 -28.68 -52.89 -22.20
C PHE A 177 -28.60 -53.04 -23.72
N LEU A 178 -27.51 -52.60 -24.35
CA LEU A 178 -27.30 -52.75 -25.80
C LEU A 178 -27.24 -54.21 -26.24
N GLU A 179 -26.65 -55.10 -25.42
CA GLU A 179 -26.68 -56.55 -25.62
C GLU A 179 -28.11 -57.11 -25.51
N LEU A 180 -28.87 -56.71 -24.49
CA LEU A 180 -30.16 -57.31 -24.16
C LEU A 180 -31.36 -56.70 -24.92
N ARG A 181 -31.29 -55.45 -25.38
CA ARG A 181 -32.45 -54.70 -25.91
C ARG A 181 -33.14 -55.37 -27.10
N PHE A 182 -32.40 -56.15 -27.88
CA PHE A 182 -32.93 -56.86 -29.04
C PHE A 182 -33.26 -58.32 -28.77
N TRP A 183 -32.88 -58.85 -27.61
CA TRP A 183 -33.13 -60.24 -27.24
C TRP A 183 -34.63 -60.52 -27.08
N GLY A 184 -35.12 -61.58 -27.71
CA GLY A 184 -36.57 -61.89 -27.76
C GLY A 184 -37.20 -62.04 -26.38
N TRP A 185 -36.50 -62.70 -25.45
CA TRP A 185 -36.95 -62.85 -24.06
C TRP A 185 -37.04 -61.51 -23.32
N TRP A 186 -36.12 -60.58 -23.58
CA TRP A 186 -36.18 -59.24 -22.99
C TRP A 186 -37.39 -58.43 -23.47
N LYS A 187 -37.78 -58.56 -24.74
CA LYS A 187 -38.99 -57.93 -25.28
C LYS A 187 -40.27 -58.50 -24.67
N LEU A 188 -40.34 -59.83 -24.52
CA LEU A 188 -41.47 -60.50 -23.88
C LEU A 188 -41.58 -60.12 -22.40
N TYR A 189 -40.46 -60.17 -21.67
CA TYR A 189 -40.38 -59.79 -20.26
C TYR A 189 -40.87 -58.34 -20.03
N ASN A 190 -40.46 -57.38 -20.85
CA ASN A 190 -40.92 -55.99 -20.72
C ASN A 190 -42.41 -55.79 -21.04
N LYS A 191 -43.05 -56.67 -21.82
CA LYS A 191 -44.50 -56.65 -22.04
C LYS A 191 -45.29 -57.24 -20.87
N VAL A 192 -44.73 -58.25 -20.19
CA VAL A 192 -45.38 -58.94 -19.07
C VAL A 192 -45.15 -58.22 -17.75
N LYS A 193 -43.96 -57.65 -17.52
CA LYS A 193 -43.58 -57.00 -16.26
C LYS A 193 -44.58 -55.94 -15.76
N PRO A 194 -45.13 -55.03 -16.59
CA PRO A 194 -46.11 -54.04 -16.15
C PRO A 194 -47.44 -54.64 -15.67
N LEU A 195 -47.77 -55.87 -16.08
CA LEU A 195 -48.98 -56.58 -15.64
C LEU A 195 -48.82 -57.16 -14.23
N LEU A 196 -47.58 -57.30 -13.75
CA LEU A 196 -47.23 -57.72 -12.39
C LEU A 196 -46.99 -56.48 -11.52
N ASN A 197 -48.03 -55.66 -11.35
CA ASN A 197 -47.93 -54.36 -10.69
C ASN A 197 -48.20 -54.39 -9.18
N VAL A 198 -48.60 -55.52 -8.58
CA VAL A 198 -49.04 -55.58 -7.17
C VAL A 198 -47.95 -55.08 -6.21
N ALA A 199 -46.70 -55.55 -6.35
CA ALA A 199 -45.58 -55.06 -5.53
C ALA A 199 -45.23 -53.59 -5.83
N ARG A 200 -45.36 -53.16 -7.09
CA ARG A 200 -45.12 -51.77 -7.50
C ARG A 200 -46.19 -50.83 -6.94
N GLN A 201 -47.44 -51.29 -6.84
CA GLN A 201 -48.54 -50.56 -6.24
C GLN A 201 -48.34 -50.43 -4.73
N GLU A 202 -47.83 -51.46 -4.05
CA GLU A 202 -47.52 -51.37 -2.62
C GLU A 202 -46.36 -50.39 -2.34
N GLU A 203 -45.30 -50.42 -3.15
CA GLU A 203 -44.20 -49.43 -3.07
C GLU A 203 -44.68 -48.02 -3.42
N GLU A 204 -45.47 -47.86 -4.49
CA GLU A 204 -46.07 -46.57 -4.86
C GLU A 204 -46.99 -46.04 -3.76
N MET A 205 -47.78 -46.91 -3.11
CA MET A 205 -48.63 -46.53 -1.98
C MET A 205 -47.81 -46.10 -0.77
N LYS A 206 -46.76 -46.85 -0.39
CA LYS A 206 -45.86 -46.44 0.70
C LYS A 206 -45.17 -45.11 0.41
N ALA A 207 -44.70 -44.91 -0.82
CA ALA A 207 -44.12 -43.64 -1.24
C ALA A 207 -45.14 -42.49 -1.18
N LYS A 208 -46.39 -42.73 -1.61
CA LYS A 208 -47.47 -41.75 -1.53
C LYS A 208 -47.90 -41.45 -0.09
N GLU A 209 -47.91 -42.45 0.79
CA GLU A 209 -48.16 -42.28 2.22
C GLU A 209 -47.07 -41.45 2.89
N GLU A 210 -45.79 -41.66 2.52
CA GLU A 210 -44.66 -40.86 3.01
C GLU A 210 -44.74 -39.42 2.51
N GLU A 211 -44.99 -39.23 1.21
CA GLU A 211 -45.22 -37.89 0.62
C GLU A 211 -46.38 -37.18 1.32
N LEU A 212 -47.49 -37.89 1.59
CA LEU A 212 -48.63 -37.35 2.30
C LEU A 212 -48.28 -36.99 3.75
N ARG A 213 -47.53 -37.84 4.46
CA ARG A 213 -47.09 -37.57 5.84
C ARG A 213 -46.20 -36.33 5.90
N ASN A 214 -45.26 -36.19 4.98
CA ASN A 214 -44.40 -35.01 4.87
C ASN A 214 -45.22 -33.75 4.54
N ALA A 215 -46.20 -33.84 3.64
CA ALA A 215 -47.09 -32.74 3.33
C ALA A 215 -47.96 -32.34 4.53
N MET A 216 -48.46 -33.31 5.30
CA MET A 216 -49.25 -33.08 6.51
C MET A 216 -48.41 -32.43 7.62
N SER A 217 -47.17 -32.88 7.83
CA SER A 217 -46.24 -32.27 8.79
C SER A 217 -45.96 -30.81 8.44
N LYS A 218 -45.58 -30.52 7.18
CA LYS A 218 -45.38 -29.14 6.72
C LYS A 218 -46.64 -28.28 6.84
N THR A 219 -47.81 -28.85 6.57
CA THR A 219 -49.08 -28.14 6.74
C THR A 219 -49.34 -27.82 8.22
N GLN A 220 -49.01 -28.74 9.13
CA GLN A 220 -49.16 -28.52 10.56
C GLN A 220 -48.22 -27.43 11.10
N GLU A 221 -46.96 -27.40 10.63
CA GLU A 221 -46.02 -26.31 10.94
C GLU A 221 -46.55 -24.96 10.46
N LEU A 222 -47.07 -24.89 9.24
CA LEU A 222 -47.68 -23.67 8.71
C LEU A 222 -48.90 -23.23 9.52
N ILE A 223 -49.75 -24.17 9.95
CA ILE A 223 -50.91 -23.87 10.82
C ILE A 223 -50.43 -23.30 12.16
N ASN A 224 -49.42 -23.91 12.78
CA ASN A 224 -48.86 -23.40 14.04
C ASN A 224 -48.26 -22.00 13.85
N ARG A 225 -47.56 -21.77 12.74
CA ARG A 225 -47.00 -20.47 12.41
C ARG A 225 -48.07 -19.41 12.18
N VAL A 226 -49.18 -19.76 11.53
CA VAL A 226 -50.33 -18.87 11.39
C VAL A 226 -50.90 -18.50 12.75
N LYS A 227 -51.09 -19.47 13.66
CA LYS A 227 -51.56 -19.19 15.02
C LYS A 227 -50.65 -18.26 15.81
N GLU A 228 -49.33 -18.48 15.76
CA GLU A 228 -48.36 -17.57 16.39
C GLU A 228 -48.45 -16.15 15.84
N LEU A 229 -48.66 -16.01 14.53
CA LEU A 229 -48.82 -14.71 13.88
C LEU A 229 -50.16 -14.06 14.25
N GLU A 230 -51.24 -14.82 14.36
CA GLU A 230 -52.53 -14.35 14.84
C GLU A 230 -52.45 -13.86 16.30
N GLU A 231 -51.77 -14.60 17.17
CA GLU A 231 -51.52 -14.20 18.56
C GLU A 231 -50.69 -12.91 18.62
N LYS A 232 -49.63 -12.79 17.82
CA LYS A 232 -48.83 -11.56 17.72
C LYS A 232 -49.63 -10.36 17.20
N ILE A 233 -50.52 -10.59 16.24
CA ILE A 233 -51.41 -9.52 15.75
C ILE A 233 -52.36 -9.08 16.86
N ALA A 234 -52.89 -10.02 17.65
CA ALA A 234 -53.75 -9.70 18.79
C ALA A 234 -52.99 -8.89 19.86
N THR A 235 -51.76 -9.28 20.21
CA THR A 235 -50.94 -8.52 21.18
C THR A 235 -50.60 -7.13 20.67
N LEU A 236 -50.17 -7.00 19.40
CA LEU A 236 -49.87 -5.71 18.80
C LEU A 236 -51.12 -4.82 18.70
N SER A 237 -52.30 -5.41 18.45
CA SER A 237 -53.55 -4.68 18.46
C SER A 237 -53.91 -4.18 19.87
N GLN A 238 -53.63 -4.97 20.91
CA GLN A 238 -53.84 -4.55 22.29
C GLN A 238 -52.88 -3.43 22.67
N GLU A 239 -51.58 -3.57 22.39
CA GLU A 239 -50.57 -2.52 22.61
C GLU A 239 -50.92 -1.22 21.88
N LYS A 240 -51.41 -1.31 20.64
CA LYS A 240 -51.90 -0.16 19.89
C LYS A 240 -53.07 0.52 20.59
N ASN A 241 -54.02 -0.25 21.12
CA ASN A 241 -55.16 0.29 21.86
C ASN A 241 -54.70 0.96 23.16
N ASP A 242 -53.79 0.33 23.90
CA ASP A 242 -53.23 0.87 25.14
C ASP A 242 -52.47 2.19 24.89
N LEU A 243 -51.65 2.23 23.83
CA LEU A 243 -50.98 3.46 23.39
C LEU A 243 -51.96 4.55 22.95
N THR A 244 -53.07 4.18 22.32
CA THR A 244 -54.12 5.13 21.93
C THR A 244 -54.79 5.75 23.17
N ILE A 245 -55.04 4.94 24.20
CA ILE A 245 -55.58 5.41 25.48
C ILE A 245 -54.56 6.33 26.17
N GLN A 246 -53.27 5.96 26.22
CA GLN A 246 -52.22 6.80 26.77
C GLN A 246 -52.10 8.13 26.03
N LEU A 247 -52.17 8.10 24.70
CA LEU A 247 -52.14 9.32 23.88
C LEU A 247 -53.34 10.23 24.19
N GLN A 248 -54.54 9.68 24.38
CA GLN A 248 -55.71 10.45 24.78
C GLN A 248 -55.52 11.07 26.18
N ALA A 249 -54.98 10.32 27.14
CA ALA A 249 -54.70 10.85 28.47
C ALA A 249 -53.64 11.97 28.45
N GLU A 250 -52.58 11.82 27.65
CA GLU A 250 -51.58 12.89 27.47
C GLU A 250 -52.16 14.12 26.74
N GLN A 251 -53.08 13.91 25.79
CA GLN A 251 -53.80 15.02 25.16
C GLN A 251 -54.67 15.78 26.17
N GLU A 252 -55.39 15.09 27.06
CA GLU A 252 -56.14 15.72 28.15
C GLU A 252 -55.21 16.48 29.12
N ASN A 253 -54.08 15.87 29.51
CA ASN A 253 -53.07 16.55 30.34
C ASN A 253 -52.51 17.82 29.66
N LEU A 254 -52.30 17.77 28.35
CA LEU A 254 -51.82 18.91 27.58
C LEU A 254 -52.87 20.02 27.55
N ILE A 255 -54.14 19.69 27.31
CA ILE A 255 -55.25 20.65 27.35
C ILE A 255 -55.33 21.30 28.75
N ASP A 256 -55.27 20.52 29.82
CA ASP A 256 -55.24 21.04 31.20
C ASP A 256 -54.04 21.98 31.44
N ALA A 257 -52.88 21.63 30.90
CA ALA A 257 -51.68 22.46 31.01
C ALA A 257 -51.80 23.77 30.20
N GLU A 258 -52.39 23.71 29.00
CA GLU A 258 -52.68 24.87 28.15
C GLU A 258 -53.70 25.80 28.81
N GLU A 259 -54.75 25.26 29.46
CA GLU A 259 -55.70 26.06 30.23
C GLU A 259 -55.02 26.77 31.41
N ARG A 260 -54.16 26.06 32.16
CA ARG A 260 -53.38 26.67 33.25
C ARG A 260 -52.42 27.76 32.73
N LEU A 261 -51.76 27.52 31.60
CA LEU A 261 -50.90 28.51 30.95
C LEU A 261 -51.69 29.74 30.52
N THR A 262 -52.86 29.55 29.92
CA THR A 262 -53.75 30.63 29.50
C THR A 262 -54.24 31.44 30.71
N GLN A 263 -54.59 30.76 31.79
CA GLN A 263 -54.98 31.41 33.04
C GLN A 263 -53.82 32.23 33.64
N MET A 264 -52.60 31.69 33.64
CA MET A 264 -51.39 32.40 34.07
C MET A 264 -51.03 33.57 33.15
N MET A 265 -51.27 33.45 31.84
CA MET A 265 -51.10 34.56 30.90
C MET A 265 -52.10 35.68 31.18
N LYS A 266 -53.36 35.33 31.49
CA LYS A 266 -54.39 36.31 31.85
C LYS A 266 -54.03 37.07 33.13
N THR A 267 -53.60 36.36 34.18
CA THR A 267 -53.15 37.01 35.42
C THR A 267 -51.91 37.86 35.20
N LYS A 268 -50.96 37.40 34.36
CA LYS A 268 -49.81 38.20 33.95
C LYS A 268 -50.25 39.49 33.23
N MET A 269 -51.17 39.42 32.27
CA MET A 269 -51.68 40.61 31.57
C MET A 269 -52.39 41.57 32.52
N GLU A 270 -53.17 41.07 33.48
CA GLU A 270 -53.80 41.91 34.52
C GLU A 270 -52.74 42.61 35.39
N LEU A 271 -51.68 41.90 35.80
CA LEU A 271 -50.57 42.50 36.54
C LEU A 271 -49.78 43.52 35.71
N GLU A 272 -49.54 43.23 34.42
CA GLU A 272 -48.89 44.16 33.49
C GLU A 272 -49.74 45.43 33.29
N SER A 273 -51.07 45.29 33.18
CA SER A 273 -52.00 46.42 33.15
C SER A 273 -51.93 47.23 34.45
N GLN A 274 -51.95 46.57 35.61
CA GLN A 274 -51.82 47.26 36.90
C GLN A 274 -50.48 47.99 37.02
N ILE A 275 -49.38 47.40 36.53
CA ILE A 275 -48.07 48.07 36.49
C ILE A 275 -48.11 49.26 35.54
N SER A 276 -48.79 49.16 34.40
CA SER A 276 -48.97 50.27 33.45
C SER A 276 -49.78 51.40 34.09
N ASP A 277 -50.92 51.10 34.71
CA ASP A 277 -51.74 52.09 35.41
C ASP A 277 -50.96 52.76 36.54
N MET A 278 -50.16 51.99 37.28
CA MET A 278 -49.28 52.53 38.33
C MET A 278 -48.15 53.40 37.76
N ARG A 279 -47.64 53.08 36.57
CA ARG A 279 -46.67 53.92 35.86
C ARG A 279 -47.30 55.20 35.34
N GLU A 280 -48.49 55.14 34.75
CA GLU A 280 -49.22 56.33 34.28
C GLU A 280 -49.59 57.24 35.46
N ARG A 281 -50.02 56.68 36.59
CA ARG A 281 -50.22 57.45 37.83
C ARG A 281 -48.92 58.07 38.36
N LEU A 282 -47.80 57.35 38.27
CA LEU A 282 -46.51 57.92 38.65
C LEU A 282 -46.12 59.07 37.72
N GLU A 283 -46.36 58.92 36.41
CA GLU A 283 -46.07 59.94 35.39
C GLU A 283 -47.00 61.15 35.52
N GLU A 284 -48.28 60.95 35.90
CA GLU A 284 -49.20 62.01 36.30
C GLU A 284 -48.70 62.73 37.57
N GLU A 285 -48.26 62.01 38.60
CA GLU A 285 -47.70 62.61 39.82
C GLU A 285 -46.35 63.33 39.57
N GLU A 286 -45.53 62.82 38.66
CA GLU A 286 -44.33 63.51 38.19
C GLU A 286 -44.71 64.76 37.37
N GLY A 287 -45.77 64.69 36.57
CA GLY A 287 -46.36 65.81 35.83
C GLY A 287 -46.98 66.87 36.74
N THR A 288 -47.72 66.49 37.79
CA THR A 288 -48.25 67.41 38.80
C THR A 288 -47.09 68.05 39.55
N THR A 289 -46.06 67.29 39.91
CA THR A 289 -44.83 67.80 40.54
C THR A 289 -44.08 68.77 39.62
N ALA A 290 -43.98 68.48 38.32
CA ALA A 290 -43.39 69.37 37.34
C ALA A 290 -44.24 70.65 37.14
N SER A 291 -45.57 70.54 37.14
CA SER A 291 -46.48 71.68 37.08
C SER A 291 -46.47 72.53 38.36
N LEU A 292 -46.33 71.91 39.53
CA LEU A 292 -46.15 72.55 40.82
C LEU A 292 -44.79 73.24 40.89
N SER A 293 -43.75 72.65 40.30
CA SER A 293 -42.43 73.25 40.13
C SER A 293 -42.46 74.43 39.14
N ALA A 294 -43.23 74.33 38.05
CA ALA A 294 -43.41 75.39 37.07
C ALA A 294 -44.27 76.56 37.61
N THR A 295 -45.33 76.28 38.36
CA THR A 295 -46.15 77.29 39.07
C THR A 295 -45.37 77.91 40.22
N LYS A 296 -44.53 77.14 40.93
CA LYS A 296 -43.54 77.68 41.88
C LYS A 296 -42.58 78.64 41.18
N ARG A 297 -42.02 78.30 40.01
CA ARG A 297 -41.17 79.21 39.22
C ARG A 297 -41.92 80.44 38.68
N LYS A 298 -43.21 80.31 38.36
CA LYS A 298 -44.06 81.43 37.91
C LYS A 298 -44.44 82.37 39.06
N LEU A 299 -44.73 81.82 40.24
CA LEU A 299 -44.94 82.56 41.49
C LEU A 299 -43.65 83.16 42.05
N GLU A 300 -42.49 82.52 41.85
CA GLU A 300 -41.17 83.09 42.15
C GLU A 300 -40.82 84.24 41.18
N GLY A 301 -41.28 84.17 39.92
CA GLY A 301 -41.24 85.28 38.96
C GLY A 301 -42.14 86.47 39.35
N GLU A 302 -43.39 86.20 39.72
CA GLU A 302 -44.35 87.20 40.22
C GLU A 302 -43.95 87.79 41.58
N MET A 303 -43.25 87.02 42.44
CA MET A 303 -42.67 87.52 43.70
C MET A 303 -41.39 88.36 43.48
N SER A 304 -40.69 88.17 42.35
CA SER A 304 -39.55 89.04 41.97
C SER A 304 -40.00 90.37 41.38
N ASP A 305 -41.13 90.39 40.65
CA ASP A 305 -41.77 91.63 40.19
C ASP A 305 -42.43 92.41 41.35
N LEU A 306 -43.03 91.72 42.35
CA LEU A 306 -43.55 92.35 43.57
C LEU A 306 -42.46 92.83 44.55
N LYS A 307 -41.25 92.25 44.54
CA LYS A 307 -40.09 92.78 45.29
C LYS A 307 -39.51 94.04 44.64
N ARG A 308 -39.55 94.14 43.31
CA ARG A 308 -39.15 95.33 42.55
C ARG A 308 -40.13 96.51 42.73
N ASP A 309 -41.39 96.23 43.08
CA ASP A 309 -42.40 97.23 43.46
C ASP A 309 -42.41 97.58 44.97
N LEU A 310 -41.87 96.73 45.85
CA LEU A 310 -41.76 96.99 47.30
C LEU A 310 -40.53 97.86 47.67
N GLU A 311 -39.43 97.73 46.92
CA GLU A 311 -38.26 98.63 47.02
C GLU A 311 -38.57 100.07 46.56
N GLY A 312 -39.69 100.30 45.87
CA GLY A 312 -40.17 101.62 45.45
C GLY A 312 -41.08 102.37 46.46
N LEU A 313 -41.58 101.71 47.51
CA LEU A 313 -42.50 102.32 48.50
C LEU A 313 -41.93 102.40 49.93
N GLU A 314 -40.84 101.68 50.25
CA GLU A 314 -40.09 101.86 51.50
C GLU A 314 -39.26 103.15 51.53
N THR A 315 -39.06 103.82 50.38
CA THR A 315 -38.50 105.18 50.31
C THR A 315 -39.47 106.30 50.73
N THR A 316 -40.71 105.99 51.11
CA THR A 316 -41.74 106.99 51.46
C THR A 316 -42.57 106.71 52.74
N LEU A 317 -42.03 105.99 53.73
CA LEU A 317 -42.52 106.10 55.13
C LEU A 317 -41.38 106.14 56.16
N ALA A 318 -40.21 106.64 55.74
CA ALA A 318 -39.21 107.22 56.63
C ALA A 318 -39.62 108.62 57.15
N LYS A 319 -40.90 108.88 57.46
CA LYS A 319 -41.29 110.24 57.85
C LYS A 319 -42.40 110.43 58.88
N THR A 320 -43.05 109.39 59.39
CA THR A 320 -44.04 109.48 60.47
C THR A 320 -44.11 108.10 61.14
N GLU A 321 -43.77 107.85 62.38
CA GLU A 321 -43.50 108.71 63.51
C GLU A 321 -42.43 108.03 64.35
N LYS A 322 -41.26 108.64 64.28
CA LYS A 322 -40.36 108.79 65.41
C LYS A 322 -41.07 109.69 66.42
N GLU A 323 -42.05 109.15 67.14
CA GLU A 323 -42.61 109.78 68.31
C GLU A 323 -43.14 108.69 69.25
N LYS A 324 -42.61 108.76 70.47
CA LYS A 324 -43.05 108.04 71.65
C LYS A 324 -42.52 106.60 71.79
N GLN A 325 -41.22 106.36 72.01
CA GLN A 325 -40.46 106.86 73.17
C GLN A 325 -41.30 107.05 74.43
N ALA A 326 -40.87 106.37 75.49
CA ALA A 326 -41.47 106.47 76.82
C ALA A 326 -42.87 105.81 76.88
N LEU A 327 -43.11 104.75 77.62
CA LEU A 327 -42.48 104.38 78.85
C LEU A 327 -42.25 102.86 78.86
N ASP A 328 -41.03 102.39 79.03
CA ASP A 328 -40.21 102.65 80.21
C ASP A 328 -40.89 102.03 81.42
N HIS A 329 -40.08 101.31 82.17
CA HIS A 329 -40.37 101.27 83.58
C HIS A 329 -41.74 100.67 83.95
N LYS A 330 -41.90 99.39 83.70
CA LYS A 330 -41.61 98.57 84.87
C LYS A 330 -41.38 97.13 84.46
N VAL A 331 -40.14 96.68 84.49
CA VAL A 331 -39.45 96.52 85.78
C VAL A 331 -40.47 95.80 86.66
N ARG A 332 -40.46 94.51 86.65
CA ARG A 332 -39.49 93.87 87.48
C ARG A 332 -39.74 92.39 87.19
N THR A 333 -38.72 91.63 86.83
CA THR A 333 -37.94 90.97 87.87
C THR A 333 -38.80 89.80 88.39
N LEU A 334 -38.42 88.56 88.18
CA LEU A 334 -37.07 88.04 88.39
C LEU A 334 -36.79 86.96 87.35
N THR A 335 -35.72 87.01 86.54
CA THR A 335 -34.29 87.30 86.84
C THR A 335 -33.61 86.13 87.54
N GLY A 336 -32.41 85.82 87.06
CA GLY A 336 -31.54 84.78 87.59
C GLY A 336 -31.05 83.88 86.46
N ASP A 337 -30.68 84.42 85.31
CA ASP A 337 -29.31 84.90 85.07
C ASP A 337 -28.49 83.78 84.41
N LEU A 338 -28.22 83.92 83.12
CA LEU A 338 -27.04 84.66 82.68
C LEU A 338 -25.80 83.88 83.10
N SER A 339 -25.52 82.86 82.31
CA SER A 339 -24.16 82.51 81.99
C SER A 339 -24.23 81.49 80.87
N LEU A 340 -24.12 81.77 79.58
CA LEU A 340 -23.23 82.66 78.84
C LEU A 340 -23.47 82.10 77.40
N ARG A 341 -24.06 82.75 76.39
CA ARG A 341 -23.74 84.05 75.80
C ARG A 341 -22.30 84.52 76.00
N GLU A 342 -21.37 83.57 75.94
CA GLU A 342 -19.99 83.80 75.49
C GLU A 342 -19.52 82.84 74.37
N ASP A 343 -20.19 81.72 74.08
CA ASP A 343 -19.73 80.82 72.98
C ASP A 343 -20.27 81.14 71.58
N SER A 344 -21.28 82.01 71.47
CA SER A 344 -21.65 82.62 70.19
C SER A 344 -20.69 83.75 69.75
N ILE A 345 -19.67 84.06 70.56
CA ILE A 345 -18.47 84.82 70.15
C ILE A 345 -17.30 83.87 69.82
N ALA A 346 -17.31 82.61 70.28
CA ALA A 346 -16.27 81.61 69.99
C ALA A 346 -16.41 80.84 68.66
N LYS A 347 -17.58 80.89 67.98
CA LYS A 347 -17.78 80.22 66.67
C LYS A 347 -17.67 81.12 65.44
N LEU A 348 -17.79 82.44 65.58
CA LEU A 348 -17.45 83.41 64.52
C LEU A 348 -16.03 84.01 64.69
N GLN A 349 -15.32 83.69 65.78
CA GLN A 349 -13.86 83.83 65.90
C GLN A 349 -13.08 82.60 65.40
N LYS A 350 -13.74 81.51 65.01
CA LYS A 350 -13.09 80.29 64.48
C LYS A 350 -13.05 80.22 62.95
N GLU A 351 -13.88 80.99 62.25
CA GLU A 351 -13.85 81.12 60.78
C GLU A 351 -13.12 82.38 60.29
N LYS A 352 -12.90 83.39 61.16
CA LYS A 352 -11.98 84.50 60.86
C LYS A 352 -10.50 84.13 61.05
N ARG A 353 -10.17 83.27 62.03
CA ARG A 353 -8.80 82.73 62.22
C ARG A 353 -8.37 81.74 61.14
N ALA A 354 -9.29 81.01 60.50
CA ALA A 354 -8.97 80.11 59.38
C ALA A 354 -8.69 80.85 58.06
N LEU A 355 -9.08 82.13 57.94
CA LEU A 355 -8.77 83.00 56.79
C LEU A 355 -7.58 83.92 57.05
N GLU A 356 -7.25 84.25 58.31
CA GLU A 356 -6.01 84.93 58.69
C GLU A 356 -4.79 83.95 58.77
N GLU A 357 -4.99 82.66 59.10
CA GLU A 357 -3.94 81.62 58.96
C GLU A 357 -3.74 81.16 57.51
N LEU A 358 -4.73 81.28 56.63
CA LEU A 358 -4.53 81.01 55.20
C LEU A 358 -3.79 82.16 54.50
N HIS A 359 -3.96 83.41 54.96
CA HIS A 359 -3.25 84.58 54.44
C HIS A 359 -1.80 84.70 54.96
N GLN A 360 -1.53 84.39 56.24
CA GLN A 360 -0.15 84.34 56.74
C GLN A 360 0.61 83.11 56.25
N LYS A 361 -0.08 81.98 55.97
CA LYS A 361 0.53 80.83 55.29
C LYS A 361 0.78 81.09 53.80
N THR A 362 -0.04 81.88 53.09
CA THR A 362 0.30 82.32 51.72
C THR A 362 1.38 83.40 51.68
N LEU A 363 1.60 84.18 52.75
CA LEU A 363 2.74 85.11 52.87
C LEU A 363 4.04 84.42 53.27
N ASP A 364 3.99 83.41 54.16
CA ASP A 364 5.14 82.58 54.52
C ASP A 364 5.49 81.57 53.39
N ASP A 365 4.49 81.05 52.65
CA ASP A 365 4.71 80.25 51.44
C ASP A 365 5.21 81.12 50.26
N LEU A 366 4.86 82.42 50.19
CA LEU A 366 5.43 83.33 49.17
C LEU A 366 6.86 83.77 49.54
N GLN A 367 7.20 83.94 50.82
CA GLN A 367 8.58 84.20 51.27
C GLN A 367 9.45 82.92 51.18
N ALA A 368 8.89 81.73 51.41
CA ALA A 368 9.57 80.45 51.18
C ALA A 368 9.70 80.10 49.69
N GLU A 369 8.77 80.53 48.84
CA GLU A 369 8.89 80.45 47.37
C GLU A 369 9.81 81.55 46.81
N GLU A 370 9.92 82.74 47.41
CA GLU A 370 10.95 83.74 47.06
C GLU A 370 12.36 83.33 47.52
N ASP A 371 12.51 82.69 48.69
CA ASP A 371 13.79 82.13 49.13
C ASP A 371 14.16 80.84 48.37
N LYS A 372 13.16 80.06 47.89
CA LYS A 372 13.38 78.97 46.91
C LYS A 372 13.70 79.51 45.53
N VAL A 373 13.10 80.60 45.06
CA VAL A 373 13.44 81.22 43.76
C VAL A 373 14.83 81.85 43.82
N ASN A 374 15.27 82.41 44.96
CA ASN A 374 16.64 82.89 45.15
C ASN A 374 17.67 81.77 45.35
N HIS A 375 17.29 80.65 45.97
CA HIS A 375 18.10 79.43 46.01
C HIS A 375 18.19 78.83 44.60
N LEU A 376 17.06 78.63 43.91
CA LEU A 376 16.96 78.13 42.52
C LEU A 376 17.61 79.06 41.51
N THR A 377 17.67 80.38 41.68
CA THR A 377 18.43 81.26 40.77
C THR A 377 19.94 81.11 40.98
N LYS A 378 20.40 80.78 42.21
CA LYS A 378 21.79 80.38 42.49
C LYS A 378 22.10 78.94 42.06
N THR A 379 21.20 77.98 42.23
CA THR A 379 21.36 76.60 41.75
C THR A 379 21.21 76.51 40.23
N ASN A 380 20.40 77.35 39.59
CA ASN A 380 20.27 77.45 38.13
C ASN A 380 21.49 78.15 37.50
N SER A 381 22.14 79.08 38.20
CA SER A 381 23.45 79.60 37.77
C SER A 381 24.57 78.54 37.85
N LYS A 382 24.56 77.66 38.88
CA LYS A 382 25.50 76.54 39.04
C LYS A 382 25.18 75.34 38.15
N LEU A 383 23.90 75.06 37.89
CA LEU A 383 23.45 74.06 36.93
C LEU A 383 23.65 74.55 35.50
N SER A 384 23.56 75.85 35.20
CA SER A 384 23.95 76.38 33.89
C SER A 384 25.46 76.33 33.66
N THR A 385 26.29 76.46 34.70
CA THR A 385 27.75 76.23 34.57
C THR A 385 28.08 74.74 34.47
N GLN A 386 27.37 73.85 35.18
CA GLN A 386 27.50 72.40 35.03
C GLN A 386 26.90 71.89 33.71
N ILE A 387 25.88 72.55 33.16
CA ILE A 387 25.31 72.27 31.84
C ILE A 387 26.28 72.75 30.76
N HIS A 388 26.93 73.91 30.87
CA HIS A 388 28.00 74.28 29.94
C HIS A 388 29.25 73.38 30.04
N GLU A 389 29.63 72.92 31.23
CA GLU A 389 30.71 71.93 31.39
C GLU A 389 30.28 70.52 30.90
N LEU A 390 29.01 70.13 31.02
CA LEU A 390 28.47 68.89 30.47
C LEU A 390 28.17 68.98 28.98
N GLU A 391 27.87 70.16 28.43
CA GLU A 391 27.70 70.45 27.01
C GLU A 391 29.08 70.45 26.33
N ASP A 392 30.11 71.09 26.91
CA ASP A 392 31.50 71.00 26.42
C ASP A 392 32.06 69.58 26.53
N ASN A 393 31.79 68.86 27.63
CA ASN A 393 32.14 67.44 27.76
C ASN A 393 31.33 66.56 26.81
N TRP A 394 30.06 66.87 26.53
CA TRP A 394 29.23 66.13 25.56
C TRP A 394 29.65 66.43 24.11
N GLU A 395 30.07 67.65 23.78
CA GLU A 395 30.61 68.03 22.47
C GLU A 395 31.99 67.37 22.25
N GLN A 396 32.85 67.30 23.29
CA GLN A 396 34.09 66.51 23.28
C GLN A 396 33.82 65.00 23.20
N GLU A 397 32.87 64.46 23.96
CA GLU A 397 32.46 63.04 23.92
C GLU A 397 31.83 62.69 22.56
N LYS A 398 31.16 63.63 21.89
CA LYS A 398 30.59 63.46 20.54
C LYS A 398 31.66 63.52 19.46
N LYS A 399 32.72 64.32 19.65
CA LYS A 399 33.93 64.30 18.79
C LYS A 399 34.74 63.01 18.99
N ILE A 400 34.97 62.58 20.23
CA ILE A 400 35.68 61.34 20.56
C ILE A 400 34.84 60.13 20.15
N ARG A 401 33.51 60.13 20.32
CA ARG A 401 32.62 59.08 19.75
C ARG A 401 32.61 59.09 18.24
N ALA A 402 32.66 60.24 17.57
CA ALA A 402 32.76 60.28 16.11
C ALA A 402 34.13 59.73 15.64
N GLU A 403 35.22 59.99 16.34
CA GLU A 403 36.55 59.45 16.04
C GLU A 403 36.66 57.96 16.39
N VAL A 404 36.09 57.51 17.52
CA VAL A 404 36.00 56.10 17.93
C VAL A 404 35.06 55.33 17.02
N GLU A 405 33.95 55.88 16.57
CA GLU A 405 33.03 55.22 15.63
C GLU A 405 33.62 55.17 14.21
N LYS A 406 34.45 56.15 13.82
CA LYS A 406 35.21 56.12 12.56
C LYS A 406 36.37 55.12 12.63
N ALA A 407 37.03 55.00 13.78
CA ALA A 407 38.03 53.97 14.06
C ALA A 407 37.42 52.57 14.21
N ARG A 408 36.21 52.45 14.79
CA ARG A 408 35.44 51.22 14.92
C ARG A 408 34.91 50.76 13.57
N ARG A 409 34.36 51.64 12.74
CA ARG A 409 33.95 51.30 11.35
C ARG A 409 35.14 50.94 10.47
N LYS A 410 36.30 51.57 10.67
CA LYS A 410 37.54 51.20 9.97
C LYS A 410 38.08 49.85 10.46
N ALA A 411 38.10 49.61 11.76
CA ALA A 411 38.49 48.33 12.35
C ALA A 411 37.49 47.21 12.05
N GLU A 412 36.19 47.49 11.96
CA GLU A 412 35.15 46.53 11.53
C GLU A 412 35.22 46.27 10.03
N SER A 413 35.56 47.26 9.19
CA SER A 413 35.81 47.07 7.77
C SER A 413 37.09 46.25 7.54
N ASP A 414 38.16 46.54 8.28
CA ASP A 414 39.42 45.80 8.20
C ASP A 414 39.25 44.39 8.78
N LEU A 415 38.51 44.23 9.89
CA LEU A 415 38.16 42.93 10.47
C LEU A 415 37.28 42.13 9.50
N LYS A 416 36.28 42.76 8.86
CA LYS A 416 35.45 42.12 7.84
C LYS A 416 36.26 41.71 6.62
N MET A 417 37.17 42.54 6.12
CA MET A 417 38.09 42.14 5.05
C MET A 417 39.03 41.01 5.47
N THR A 418 39.52 40.99 6.72
CA THR A 418 40.34 39.87 7.21
C THR A 418 39.52 38.60 7.43
N ILE A 419 38.25 38.70 7.84
CA ILE A 419 37.32 37.57 7.97
C ILE A 419 36.94 37.05 6.58
N ASP A 420 36.67 37.92 5.62
CA ASP A 420 36.36 37.54 4.23
C ASP A 420 37.60 36.89 3.58
N ASN A 421 38.81 37.43 3.78
CA ASN A 421 40.05 36.80 3.32
C ASN A 421 40.35 35.48 4.04
N LEU A 422 40.08 35.37 5.34
CA LEU A 422 40.25 34.11 6.10
C LEU A 422 39.25 33.06 5.63
N ASN A 423 38.00 33.45 5.40
CA ASN A 423 36.95 32.58 4.87
C ASN A 423 37.24 32.16 3.42
N GLU A 424 37.83 33.03 2.60
CA GLU A 424 38.25 32.70 1.24
C GLU A 424 39.48 31.78 1.24
N MET A 425 40.40 31.95 2.19
CA MET A 425 41.52 31.03 2.41
C MET A 425 41.06 29.68 3.01
N GLU A 426 40.05 29.66 3.89
CA GLU A 426 39.45 28.41 4.39
C GLU A 426 38.65 27.68 3.30
N ARG A 427 37.94 28.41 2.43
CA ARG A 427 37.29 27.84 1.25
C ARG A 427 38.31 27.29 0.27
N SER A 428 39.37 28.04 -0.03
CA SER A 428 40.46 27.57 -0.90
C SER A 428 41.17 26.34 -0.30
N LYS A 429 41.36 26.30 1.03
CA LYS A 429 41.90 25.13 1.73
C LYS A 429 40.95 23.93 1.63
N LEU A 430 39.65 24.11 1.85
CA LEU A 430 38.65 23.05 1.72
C LEU A 430 38.55 22.53 0.28
N ASP A 431 38.60 23.41 -0.71
CA ASP A 431 38.62 23.05 -2.13
C ASP A 431 39.88 22.25 -2.48
N LEU A 432 41.05 22.65 -1.95
CA LEU A 432 42.30 21.91 -2.13
C LEU A 432 42.28 20.56 -1.39
N GLU A 433 41.73 20.49 -0.18
CA GLU A 433 41.54 19.23 0.56
C GLU A 433 40.55 18.31 -0.17
N GLU A 434 39.50 18.84 -0.79
CA GLU A 434 38.55 18.07 -1.59
C GLU A 434 39.20 17.57 -2.89
N VAL A 435 40.04 18.37 -3.54
CA VAL A 435 40.84 17.94 -4.71
C VAL A 435 41.81 16.83 -4.33
N VAL A 436 42.55 16.96 -3.21
CA VAL A 436 43.46 15.92 -2.71
C VAL A 436 42.68 14.64 -2.40
N LYS A 437 41.54 14.74 -1.72
CA LYS A 437 40.69 13.59 -1.41
C LYS A 437 40.13 12.92 -2.67
N LYS A 438 39.80 13.69 -3.71
CA LYS A 438 39.39 13.17 -5.02
C LYS A 438 40.53 12.43 -5.72
N ARG A 439 41.75 12.96 -5.65
CA ARG A 439 42.95 12.30 -6.18
C ARG A 439 43.30 11.03 -5.40
N ASP A 440 43.16 11.02 -4.09
CA ASP A 440 43.36 9.83 -3.27
C ASP A 440 42.32 8.74 -3.58
N MET A 441 41.06 9.14 -3.82
CA MET A 441 40.01 8.21 -4.27
C MET A 441 40.27 7.67 -5.67
N GLU A 442 40.75 8.49 -6.60
CA GLU A 442 41.16 8.05 -7.95
C GLU A 442 42.35 7.08 -7.88
N ILE A 443 43.36 7.37 -7.07
CA ILE A 443 44.52 6.49 -6.85
C ILE A 443 44.08 5.16 -6.24
N ASN A 444 43.23 5.17 -5.22
CA ASN A 444 42.71 3.94 -4.61
C ASN A 444 41.82 3.13 -5.57
N SER A 445 41.04 3.80 -6.42
CA SER A 445 40.24 3.14 -7.45
C SER A 445 41.12 2.49 -8.52
N VAL A 446 42.20 3.14 -8.94
CA VAL A 446 43.15 2.59 -9.91
C VAL A 446 43.94 1.43 -9.29
N ASN A 447 44.34 1.52 -8.02
CA ASN A 447 45.01 0.44 -7.31
C ASN A 447 44.11 -0.79 -7.14
N SER A 448 42.84 -0.59 -6.75
CA SER A 448 41.87 -1.69 -6.67
C SER A 448 41.66 -2.37 -8.02
N LYS A 449 41.52 -1.58 -9.10
CA LYS A 449 41.41 -2.15 -10.46
C LYS A 449 42.67 -2.91 -10.89
N TYR A 450 43.85 -2.43 -10.48
CA TYR A 450 45.11 -3.10 -10.76
C TYR A 450 45.22 -4.43 -9.98
N GLU A 451 44.80 -4.47 -8.71
CA GLU A 451 44.73 -5.70 -7.91
C GLU A 451 43.70 -6.70 -8.47
N ASP A 452 42.54 -6.21 -8.90
CA ASP A 452 41.50 -7.02 -9.54
C ASP A 452 42.00 -7.65 -10.86
N GLU A 453 42.62 -6.85 -11.73
CA GLU A 453 43.24 -7.33 -12.98
C GLU A 453 44.38 -8.33 -12.71
N GLN A 454 45.18 -8.12 -11.66
CA GLN A 454 46.24 -9.05 -11.27
C GLN A 454 45.67 -10.39 -10.76
N SER A 455 44.57 -10.34 -10.00
CA SER A 455 43.86 -11.53 -9.52
C SER A 455 43.18 -12.30 -10.66
N LEU A 456 42.62 -11.58 -11.63
CA LEU A 456 42.00 -12.15 -12.83
C LEU A 456 43.06 -12.82 -13.71
N ASN A 457 44.21 -12.18 -13.92
CA ASN A 457 45.33 -12.74 -14.67
C ASN A 457 45.87 -14.02 -14.01
N SER A 458 46.00 -14.02 -12.68
CA SER A 458 46.38 -15.21 -11.90
C SER A 458 45.38 -16.37 -12.06
N THR A 459 44.09 -16.04 -12.08
CA THR A 459 43.01 -17.01 -12.26
C THR A 459 42.96 -17.55 -13.69
N LEU A 460 43.15 -16.69 -14.69
CA LEU A 460 43.22 -17.07 -16.10
C LEU A 460 44.44 -17.94 -16.38
N GLN A 461 45.60 -17.67 -15.77
CA GLN A 461 46.78 -18.55 -15.85
C GLN A 461 46.52 -19.93 -15.24
N ARG A 462 45.75 -20.02 -14.14
CA ARG A 462 45.37 -21.31 -13.54
C ARG A 462 44.42 -22.08 -14.46
N LYS A 463 43.38 -21.43 -14.99
CA LYS A 463 42.45 -22.04 -15.94
C LYS A 463 43.14 -22.48 -17.23
N LEU A 464 44.12 -21.72 -17.71
CA LEU A 464 44.90 -22.08 -18.88
C LEU A 464 45.73 -23.35 -18.62
N LYS A 465 46.34 -23.50 -17.44
CA LYS A 465 47.02 -24.75 -17.04
C LYS A 465 46.07 -25.93 -16.87
N GLU A 466 44.89 -25.72 -16.29
CA GLU A 466 43.86 -26.77 -16.16
C GLU A 466 43.34 -27.23 -17.53
N HIS A 467 43.11 -26.30 -18.46
CA HIS A 467 42.74 -26.64 -19.83
C HIS A 467 43.88 -27.31 -20.59
N GLN A 468 45.13 -26.93 -20.36
CA GLN A 468 46.29 -27.61 -20.94
C GLN A 468 46.37 -29.07 -20.47
N ALA A 469 46.21 -29.32 -19.16
CA ALA A 469 46.19 -30.67 -18.59
C ALA A 469 44.99 -31.51 -19.08
N ARG A 470 43.83 -30.87 -19.27
CA ARG A 470 42.64 -31.52 -19.83
C ARG A 470 42.83 -31.91 -21.29
N ILE A 471 43.55 -31.09 -22.06
CA ILE A 471 43.90 -31.41 -23.44
C ILE A 471 44.87 -32.59 -23.47
N GLU A 472 45.90 -32.62 -22.61
CA GLU A 472 46.83 -33.76 -22.50
C GLU A 472 46.10 -35.06 -22.09
N GLU A 473 45.16 -34.99 -21.15
CA GLU A 473 44.32 -36.12 -20.72
C GLU A 473 43.43 -36.64 -21.86
N LEU A 474 42.79 -35.74 -22.61
CA LEU A 474 41.98 -36.09 -23.79
C LEU A 474 42.83 -36.63 -24.96
N GLU A 475 44.06 -36.17 -25.11
CA GLU A 475 45.03 -36.70 -26.08
C GLU A 475 45.47 -38.13 -25.70
N GLU A 476 45.70 -38.41 -24.41
CA GLU A 476 45.97 -39.76 -23.90
C GLU A 476 44.76 -40.69 -24.07
N GLU A 477 43.54 -40.22 -23.79
CA GLU A 477 42.30 -40.97 -24.02
C GLU A 477 42.09 -41.29 -25.51
N LEU A 478 42.35 -40.32 -26.40
CA LEU A 478 42.25 -40.52 -27.85
C LEU A 478 43.29 -41.54 -28.35
N GLU A 479 44.51 -41.51 -27.81
CA GLU A 479 45.56 -42.47 -28.18
C GLU A 479 45.25 -43.88 -27.63
N ALA A 480 44.66 -43.97 -26.43
CA ALA A 480 44.14 -45.23 -25.87
C ALA A 480 42.96 -45.78 -26.67
N GLU A 481 42.04 -44.91 -27.12
CA GLU A 481 40.91 -45.29 -27.98
C GLU A 481 41.42 -45.78 -29.34
N ARG A 482 42.41 -45.11 -29.95
CA ARG A 482 43.08 -45.56 -31.19
C ARG A 482 43.74 -46.92 -31.01
N ALA A 483 44.39 -47.18 -29.88
CA ALA A 483 45.00 -48.47 -29.58
C ALA A 483 43.95 -49.59 -29.40
N MET A 484 42.84 -49.30 -28.72
CA MET A 484 41.70 -50.22 -28.59
C MET A 484 41.04 -50.50 -29.94
N ARG A 485 40.85 -49.46 -30.76
CA ARG A 485 40.26 -49.57 -32.10
C ARG A 485 41.14 -50.39 -33.04
N ALA A 486 42.46 -50.23 -32.98
CA ALA A 486 43.40 -51.09 -33.70
C ALA A 486 43.34 -52.56 -33.23
N LYS A 487 43.10 -52.80 -31.94
CA LYS A 487 42.93 -54.16 -31.38
C LYS A 487 41.62 -54.80 -31.82
N VAL A 488 40.54 -54.02 -31.87
CA VAL A 488 39.23 -54.44 -32.39
C VAL A 488 39.28 -54.68 -33.90
N GLU A 489 39.99 -53.83 -34.66
CA GLU A 489 40.16 -54.02 -36.11
C GLU A 489 40.98 -55.28 -36.42
N LYS A 490 41.98 -55.60 -35.59
CA LYS A 490 42.72 -56.86 -35.66
C LYS A 490 41.84 -58.06 -35.35
N GLN A 491 41.02 -58.00 -34.29
CA GLN A 491 40.04 -59.05 -33.98
C GLN A 491 38.96 -59.20 -35.06
N ARG A 492 38.54 -58.10 -35.69
CA ARG A 492 37.61 -58.13 -36.83
C ARG A 492 38.26 -58.74 -38.07
N SER A 493 39.54 -58.48 -38.32
CA SER A 493 40.31 -59.12 -39.37
C SER A 493 40.49 -60.62 -39.12
N ASP A 494 40.77 -61.02 -37.88
CA ASP A 494 40.91 -62.42 -37.50
C ASP A 494 39.56 -63.16 -37.62
N LEU A 495 38.45 -62.56 -37.18
CA LEU A 495 37.10 -63.10 -37.35
C LEU A 495 36.62 -63.12 -38.81
N SER A 496 37.04 -62.15 -39.63
CA SER A 496 36.77 -62.14 -41.06
C SER A 496 37.54 -63.24 -41.78
N ARG A 497 38.74 -63.57 -41.31
CA ARG A 497 39.55 -64.68 -41.81
C ARG A 497 38.99 -66.02 -41.36
N ASP A 498 38.48 -66.12 -40.12
CA ASP A 498 37.75 -67.30 -39.65
C ASP A 498 36.43 -67.50 -40.42
N LEU A 499 35.78 -66.42 -40.86
CA LEU A 499 34.61 -66.44 -41.74
C LEU A 499 34.95 -66.86 -43.18
N GLU A 500 36.12 -66.47 -43.70
CA GLU A 500 36.66 -66.99 -44.96
C GLU A 500 37.02 -68.48 -44.83
N ASP A 501 37.70 -68.90 -43.77
CA ASP A 501 38.02 -70.32 -43.52
C ASP A 501 36.76 -71.18 -43.30
N LEU A 502 35.69 -70.61 -42.70
CA LEU A 502 34.37 -71.24 -42.60
C LEU A 502 33.63 -71.24 -43.94
N SER A 503 33.78 -70.22 -44.78
CA SER A 503 33.27 -70.19 -46.16
C SER A 503 33.98 -71.22 -47.03
N ASP A 504 35.29 -71.35 -46.95
CA ASP A 504 36.08 -72.34 -47.69
C ASP A 504 35.71 -73.76 -47.23
N ARG A 505 35.46 -73.97 -45.93
CA ARG A 505 34.90 -75.23 -45.41
C ARG A 505 33.46 -75.48 -45.85
N LEU A 506 32.65 -74.43 -46.02
CA LEU A 506 31.29 -74.52 -46.55
C LEU A 506 31.30 -74.79 -48.07
N GLU A 507 32.30 -74.27 -48.80
CA GLU A 507 32.51 -74.49 -50.23
C GLU A 507 33.10 -75.89 -50.49
N GLU A 508 33.98 -76.41 -49.63
CA GLU A 508 34.40 -77.82 -49.61
C GLU A 508 33.24 -78.76 -49.23
N ALA A 509 32.42 -78.40 -48.24
CA ALA A 509 31.20 -79.16 -47.90
C ALA A 509 30.15 -79.08 -49.02
N GLY A 510 30.07 -77.96 -49.73
CA GLY A 510 29.24 -77.75 -50.92
C GLY A 510 29.72 -78.57 -52.12
N GLY A 511 31.05 -78.71 -52.29
CA GLY A 511 31.68 -79.60 -53.26
C GLY A 511 31.43 -81.09 -52.96
N ALA A 512 31.50 -81.49 -51.69
CA ALA A 512 31.14 -82.84 -51.23
C ALA A 512 29.64 -83.13 -51.42
N THR A 513 28.78 -82.13 -51.23
CA THR A 513 27.32 -82.25 -51.45
C THR A 513 26.97 -82.28 -52.94
N SER A 514 27.68 -81.53 -53.79
CA SER A 514 27.53 -81.55 -55.25
C SER A 514 27.98 -82.90 -55.85
N ALA A 515 29.08 -83.47 -55.36
CA ALA A 515 29.52 -84.82 -55.75
C ALA A 515 28.52 -85.92 -55.31
N GLN A 516 27.86 -85.75 -54.15
CA GLN A 516 26.82 -86.65 -53.66
C GLN A 516 25.51 -86.54 -54.46
N ILE A 517 25.14 -85.34 -54.92
CA ILE A 517 23.96 -85.11 -55.78
C ILE A 517 24.17 -85.72 -57.18
N GLU A 518 25.38 -85.63 -57.75
CA GLU A 518 25.71 -86.25 -59.04
C GLU A 518 25.76 -87.80 -58.95
N GLN A 519 26.21 -88.34 -57.81
CA GLN A 519 26.19 -89.78 -57.53
C GLN A 519 24.76 -90.31 -57.24
N ASN A 520 23.91 -89.50 -56.61
CA ASN A 520 22.49 -89.82 -56.41
C ASN A 520 21.69 -89.73 -57.72
N ARG A 521 21.99 -88.79 -58.63
CA ARG A 521 21.40 -88.77 -59.99
C ARG A 521 21.75 -90.02 -60.81
N LYS A 522 22.96 -90.56 -60.67
CA LYS A 522 23.35 -91.85 -61.29
C LYS A 522 22.64 -93.05 -60.66
N ARG A 523 22.43 -93.04 -59.34
CA ARG A 523 21.65 -94.08 -58.63
C ARG A 523 20.15 -94.01 -58.94
N GLU A 524 19.58 -92.82 -59.12
CA GLU A 524 18.19 -92.65 -59.56
C GLU A 524 17.98 -93.10 -61.02
N ALA A 525 18.97 -92.89 -61.90
CA ALA A 525 18.93 -93.39 -63.27
C ALA A 525 19.04 -94.93 -63.37
N GLU A 526 19.81 -95.58 -62.49
CA GLU A 526 19.88 -97.05 -62.39
C GLU A 526 18.61 -97.66 -61.74
N LEU A 527 18.00 -96.98 -60.76
CA LEU A 527 16.71 -97.37 -60.16
C LEU A 527 15.55 -97.28 -61.16
N LEU A 528 15.56 -96.32 -62.08
CA LEU A 528 14.53 -96.20 -63.12
C LEU A 528 14.65 -97.31 -64.18
N LYS A 529 15.87 -97.81 -64.42
CA LYS A 529 16.13 -98.91 -65.36
C LYS A 529 15.73 -100.27 -64.77
N LEU A 530 16.06 -100.52 -63.49
CA LEU A 530 15.66 -101.73 -62.78
C LEU A 530 14.14 -101.80 -62.50
N ARG A 531 13.44 -100.67 -62.38
CA ARG A 531 11.96 -100.65 -62.30
C ARG A 531 11.30 -101.03 -63.63
N ARG A 532 11.86 -100.60 -64.78
CA ARG A 532 11.37 -101.00 -66.12
C ARG A 532 11.61 -102.48 -66.43
N GLU A 533 12.77 -103.03 -66.03
CA GLU A 533 13.08 -104.46 -66.22
C GLU A 533 12.24 -105.37 -65.30
N LEU A 534 11.80 -104.88 -64.14
CA LEU A 534 10.88 -105.59 -63.23
C LEU A 534 9.41 -105.53 -63.71
N GLU A 535 8.98 -104.42 -64.33
CA GLU A 535 7.65 -104.28 -64.95
C GLU A 535 7.48 -105.18 -66.20
N GLU A 536 8.51 -105.33 -67.03
CA GLU A 536 8.46 -106.20 -68.22
C GLU A 536 8.39 -107.71 -67.87
N ALA A 537 9.05 -108.13 -66.78
CA ALA A 537 8.97 -109.51 -66.29
C ALA A 537 7.62 -109.83 -65.60
N ALA A 538 7.01 -108.83 -64.94
CA ALA A 538 5.67 -108.97 -64.36
C ALA A 538 4.57 -109.05 -65.44
N LEU A 539 4.70 -108.29 -66.53
CA LEU A 539 3.78 -108.28 -67.67
C LEU A 539 3.71 -109.61 -68.44
N GLN A 540 4.82 -110.38 -68.52
CA GLN A 540 4.81 -111.72 -69.12
C GLN A 540 4.12 -112.78 -68.23
N SER A 541 4.23 -112.65 -66.90
CA SER A 541 3.57 -113.55 -65.94
C SER A 541 2.06 -113.29 -65.88
N GLU A 542 1.63 -112.03 -66.01
CA GLU A 542 0.23 -111.62 -65.97
C GLU A 542 -0.55 -111.98 -67.25
N ALA A 543 0.13 -112.04 -68.41
CA ALA A 543 -0.47 -112.50 -69.68
C ALA A 543 -0.83 -114.00 -69.66
N ALA A 544 -0.04 -114.84 -68.98
CA ALA A 544 -0.33 -116.26 -68.81
C ALA A 544 -1.48 -116.52 -67.82
N ALA A 545 -1.63 -115.67 -66.79
CA ALA A 545 -2.71 -115.76 -65.81
C ALA A 545 -4.06 -115.19 -66.32
N SER A 546 -4.02 -114.21 -67.24
CA SER A 546 -5.22 -113.58 -67.85
C SER A 546 -6.06 -114.55 -68.70
N THR A 547 -5.41 -115.50 -69.39
CA THR A 547 -6.10 -116.46 -70.27
C THR A 547 -6.92 -117.51 -69.50
N LEU A 548 -6.54 -117.81 -68.25
CA LEU A 548 -7.26 -118.72 -67.35
C LEU A 548 -8.38 -118.01 -66.56
N ARG A 549 -8.23 -116.71 -66.26
CA ARG A 549 -9.25 -115.91 -65.56
C ARG A 549 -10.48 -115.63 -66.44
N LYS A 550 -10.30 -115.42 -67.75
CA LYS A 550 -11.38 -115.09 -68.69
C LYS A 550 -12.49 -116.16 -68.79
N LYS A 551 -12.18 -117.45 -68.60
CA LYS A 551 -13.19 -118.54 -68.60
C LYS A 551 -13.97 -118.68 -67.29
N HIS A 552 -13.47 -118.12 -66.19
CA HIS A 552 -14.12 -118.17 -64.88
C HIS A 552 -14.95 -116.90 -64.61
N THR A 553 -14.64 -115.80 -65.31
CA THR A 553 -15.34 -114.51 -65.17
C THR A 553 -16.71 -114.50 -65.85
N ASP A 554 -16.88 -115.16 -66.99
CA ASP A 554 -18.15 -115.14 -67.74
C ASP A 554 -19.31 -115.84 -66.99
N SER A 555 -19.00 -116.84 -66.15
CA SER A 555 -20.02 -117.55 -65.35
C SER A 555 -20.35 -116.89 -64.00
N MET A 556 -19.54 -115.91 -63.57
CA MET A 556 -19.75 -115.13 -62.33
C MET A 556 -20.44 -113.78 -62.61
N ALA A 557 -20.44 -113.31 -63.86
CA ALA A 557 -21.07 -112.06 -64.27
C ALA A 557 -22.61 -112.11 -64.14
N GLU A 558 -23.25 -113.23 -64.48
CA GLU A 558 -24.71 -113.37 -64.41
C GLU A 558 -25.27 -113.42 -62.97
N LEU A 559 -24.48 -113.85 -61.99
CA LEU A 559 -24.88 -113.87 -60.57
C LEU A 559 -24.57 -112.54 -59.84
N THR A 560 -23.68 -111.71 -60.39
CA THR A 560 -23.29 -110.41 -59.82
C THR A 560 -24.26 -109.29 -60.21
N GLU A 561 -24.90 -109.38 -61.38
CA GLU A 561 -25.85 -108.38 -61.87
C GLU A 561 -27.13 -108.26 -60.99
N HIS A 562 -27.54 -109.35 -60.34
CA HIS A 562 -28.67 -109.33 -59.39
C HIS A 562 -28.32 -108.70 -58.03
N VAL A 563 -27.05 -108.66 -57.63
CA VAL A 563 -26.59 -108.08 -56.36
C VAL A 563 -26.27 -106.60 -56.51
N GLU A 564 -25.76 -106.17 -57.67
CA GLU A 564 -25.43 -104.76 -57.96
C GLU A 564 -26.63 -103.82 -57.97
N ASN A 565 -27.82 -104.30 -58.40
CA ASN A 565 -29.02 -103.46 -58.43
C ASN A 565 -29.52 -103.08 -57.02
N LEU A 566 -29.31 -103.93 -56.01
CA LEU A 566 -29.67 -103.64 -54.62
C LEU A 566 -28.63 -102.75 -53.91
N GLN A 567 -27.35 -102.82 -54.30
CA GLN A 567 -26.30 -101.95 -53.77
C GLN A 567 -26.28 -100.53 -54.39
N ARG A 568 -26.74 -100.34 -55.63
CA ARG A 568 -26.86 -99.00 -56.27
C ARG A 568 -27.91 -98.11 -55.60
N VAL A 569 -29.01 -98.67 -55.09
CA VAL A 569 -30.04 -97.88 -54.38
C VAL A 569 -29.56 -97.43 -53.00
N LYS A 570 -28.79 -98.28 -52.30
CA LYS A 570 -28.20 -97.95 -50.99
C LYS A 570 -27.11 -96.88 -51.10
N SER A 571 -26.18 -97.02 -52.05
CA SER A 571 -25.05 -96.09 -52.22
C SER A 571 -25.45 -94.73 -52.80
N LYS A 572 -26.61 -94.61 -53.45
CA LYS A 572 -27.19 -93.32 -53.87
C LYS A 572 -27.73 -92.51 -52.67
N LEU A 573 -28.45 -93.16 -51.75
CA LEU A 573 -28.97 -92.51 -50.53
C LEU A 573 -27.85 -92.13 -49.53
N GLU A 574 -26.77 -92.91 -49.47
CA GLU A 574 -25.60 -92.58 -48.63
C GLU A 574 -24.80 -91.38 -49.18
N LYS A 575 -24.74 -91.21 -50.52
CA LYS A 575 -24.10 -90.05 -51.17
C LYS A 575 -24.91 -88.77 -51.01
N ASP A 576 -26.24 -88.81 -51.18
CA ASP A 576 -27.09 -87.62 -51.03
C ASP A 576 -27.05 -87.06 -49.59
N LYS A 577 -26.89 -87.93 -48.58
CA LYS A 577 -26.69 -87.54 -47.17
C LYS A 577 -25.33 -86.87 -46.92
N GLN A 578 -24.26 -87.33 -47.59
CA GLN A 578 -22.93 -86.73 -47.46
C GLN A 578 -22.80 -85.41 -48.23
N VAL A 579 -23.47 -85.27 -49.38
CA VAL A 579 -23.52 -84.02 -50.15
C VAL A 579 -24.28 -82.94 -49.39
N MET A 580 -25.45 -83.25 -48.81
CA MET A 580 -26.19 -82.29 -47.98
C MET A 580 -25.42 -81.87 -46.72
N LYS A 581 -24.60 -82.76 -46.14
CA LYS A 581 -23.76 -82.44 -44.98
C LYS A 581 -22.58 -81.55 -45.37
N ALA A 582 -21.94 -81.82 -46.52
CA ALA A 582 -20.87 -80.99 -47.06
C ALA A 582 -21.38 -79.60 -47.50
N GLU A 583 -22.57 -79.49 -48.07
CA GLU A 583 -23.18 -78.19 -48.42
C GLU A 583 -23.54 -77.35 -47.18
N ILE A 584 -23.98 -77.99 -46.08
CA ILE A 584 -24.22 -77.31 -44.80
C ILE A 584 -22.90 -76.84 -44.17
N ASP A 585 -21.85 -77.66 -44.23
CA ASP A 585 -20.54 -77.32 -43.68
C ASP A 585 -19.85 -76.21 -44.52
N ASP A 586 -19.98 -76.22 -45.85
CA ASP A 586 -19.47 -75.17 -46.75
C ASP A 586 -20.27 -73.86 -46.64
N LEU A 587 -21.59 -73.92 -46.49
CA LEU A 587 -22.41 -72.72 -46.23
C LEU A 587 -22.12 -72.12 -44.84
N ASN A 588 -21.84 -72.96 -43.84
CA ASN A 588 -21.42 -72.48 -42.52
C ASN A 588 -20.02 -71.86 -42.58
N ALA A 589 -19.06 -72.48 -43.27
CA ALA A 589 -17.72 -71.92 -43.46
C ALA A 589 -17.74 -70.60 -44.24
N SER A 590 -18.58 -70.51 -45.30
CA SER A 590 -18.82 -69.27 -46.06
C SER A 590 -19.51 -68.20 -45.21
N MET A 591 -20.46 -68.58 -44.34
CA MET A 591 -21.10 -67.64 -43.43
C MET A 591 -20.11 -67.14 -42.37
N GLU A 592 -19.22 -68.01 -41.87
CA GLU A 592 -18.20 -67.64 -40.90
C GLU A 592 -17.11 -66.72 -41.49
N THR A 593 -16.72 -66.94 -42.75
CA THR A 593 -15.78 -66.05 -43.46
C THR A 593 -16.41 -64.70 -43.78
N VAL A 594 -17.68 -64.66 -44.19
CA VAL A 594 -18.42 -63.40 -44.38
C VAL A 594 -18.67 -62.69 -43.05
N GLN A 595 -18.93 -63.42 -41.97
CA GLN A 595 -19.10 -62.87 -40.62
C GLN A 595 -17.77 -62.30 -40.09
N LYS A 596 -16.64 -62.98 -40.28
CA LYS A 596 -15.30 -62.46 -39.94
C LYS A 596 -14.93 -61.25 -40.79
N SER A 597 -15.19 -61.27 -42.08
CA SER A 597 -15.00 -60.14 -43.00
C SER A 597 -15.84 -58.93 -42.57
N LYS A 598 -17.11 -59.15 -42.25
CA LYS A 598 -18.03 -58.12 -41.74
C LYS A 598 -17.59 -57.58 -40.38
N MET A 599 -17.20 -58.42 -39.43
CA MET A 599 -16.68 -57.96 -38.13
C MET A 599 -15.37 -57.20 -38.27
N ASN A 600 -14.48 -57.60 -39.18
CA ASN A 600 -13.26 -56.86 -39.47
C ASN A 600 -13.57 -55.51 -40.12
N ALA A 601 -14.54 -55.43 -41.04
CA ALA A 601 -15.00 -54.18 -41.63
C ALA A 601 -15.71 -53.27 -40.61
N GLU A 602 -16.56 -53.81 -39.74
CA GLU A 602 -17.23 -53.07 -38.65
C GLU A 602 -16.24 -52.62 -37.58
N ALA A 603 -15.20 -53.42 -37.27
CA ALA A 603 -14.10 -53.03 -36.41
C ALA A 603 -13.22 -51.94 -37.06
N HIS A 604 -13.05 -51.99 -38.38
CA HIS A 604 -12.32 -50.95 -39.11
C HIS A 604 -13.12 -49.65 -39.17
N ILE A 605 -14.43 -49.72 -39.41
CA ILE A 605 -15.35 -48.58 -39.35
C ILE A 605 -15.36 -47.99 -37.94
N ARG A 606 -15.43 -48.81 -36.89
CA ARG A 606 -15.29 -48.32 -35.50
C ARG A 606 -13.95 -47.67 -35.21
N LYS A 607 -12.84 -48.25 -35.68
CA LYS A 607 -11.51 -47.60 -35.55
C LYS A 607 -11.43 -46.28 -36.31
N LEU A 608 -12.10 -46.17 -37.46
CA LEU A 608 -12.20 -44.93 -38.22
C LEU A 608 -13.14 -43.93 -37.56
N GLU A 609 -14.25 -44.37 -36.95
CA GLU A 609 -15.16 -43.54 -36.16
C GLU A 609 -14.51 -43.04 -34.85
N ASP A 610 -13.74 -43.90 -34.17
CA ASP A 610 -12.97 -43.55 -32.98
C ASP A 610 -11.81 -42.60 -33.36
N SER A 611 -11.11 -42.86 -34.48
CA SER A 611 -10.09 -41.92 -35.00
C SER A 611 -10.71 -40.60 -35.45
N LEU A 612 -11.93 -40.61 -36.01
CA LEU A 612 -12.66 -39.41 -36.40
C LEU A 612 -13.17 -38.65 -35.18
N ALA A 613 -13.63 -39.34 -34.13
CA ALA A 613 -14.04 -38.74 -32.86
C ALA A 613 -12.83 -38.15 -32.12
N GLU A 614 -11.69 -38.83 -32.14
CA GLU A 614 -10.44 -38.35 -31.56
C GLU A 614 -9.85 -37.18 -32.37
N ALA A 615 -9.96 -37.24 -33.71
CA ALA A 615 -9.62 -36.12 -34.59
C ALA A 615 -10.56 -34.92 -34.36
N ASN A 616 -11.87 -35.13 -34.20
CA ASN A 616 -12.83 -34.08 -33.89
C ASN A 616 -12.63 -33.50 -32.48
N ALA A 617 -12.26 -34.34 -31.50
CA ALA A 617 -11.88 -33.88 -30.17
C ALA A 617 -10.60 -33.04 -30.21
N LYS A 618 -9.59 -33.47 -30.99
CA LYS A 618 -8.39 -32.67 -31.26
C LYS A 618 -8.70 -31.39 -32.01
N VAL A 619 -9.62 -31.38 -32.97
CA VAL A 619 -10.06 -30.17 -33.68
C VAL A 619 -10.75 -29.22 -32.71
N ALA A 620 -11.65 -29.71 -31.85
CA ALA A 620 -12.30 -28.87 -30.83
C ALA A 620 -11.33 -28.34 -29.76
N GLU A 621 -10.30 -29.12 -29.42
CA GLU A 621 -9.21 -28.69 -28.53
C GLU A 621 -8.31 -27.66 -29.22
N LEU A 622 -7.98 -27.87 -30.51
CA LEU A 622 -7.23 -26.90 -31.31
C LEU A 622 -8.03 -25.62 -31.56
N GLU A 623 -9.35 -25.69 -31.74
CA GLU A 623 -10.24 -24.51 -31.84
C GLU A 623 -10.30 -23.76 -30.50
N ARG A 624 -10.32 -24.48 -29.37
CA ARG A 624 -10.21 -23.87 -28.03
C ARG A 624 -8.86 -23.19 -27.84
N ASN A 625 -7.76 -23.89 -28.16
CA ASN A 625 -6.41 -23.35 -28.07
C ASN A 625 -6.22 -22.18 -29.03
N GLN A 626 -6.83 -22.22 -30.23
CA GLN A 626 -6.81 -21.12 -31.18
C GLN A 626 -7.64 -19.92 -30.70
N ALA A 627 -8.77 -20.15 -30.04
CA ALA A 627 -9.55 -19.09 -29.39
C ALA A 627 -8.78 -18.46 -28.22
N GLU A 628 -8.09 -19.27 -27.43
CA GLU A 628 -7.27 -18.82 -26.30
C GLU A 628 -6.01 -18.08 -26.77
N ILE A 629 -5.33 -18.58 -27.80
CA ILE A 629 -4.22 -17.89 -28.48
C ILE A 629 -4.70 -16.59 -29.13
N ASN A 630 -5.89 -16.56 -29.74
CA ASN A 630 -6.45 -15.32 -30.30
C ASN A 630 -6.83 -14.31 -29.21
N ALA A 631 -7.31 -14.77 -28.05
CA ALA A 631 -7.58 -13.91 -26.89
C ALA A 631 -6.27 -13.33 -26.32
N ILE A 632 -5.22 -14.16 -26.19
CA ILE A 632 -3.88 -13.73 -25.79
C ILE A 632 -3.31 -12.75 -26.82
N ARG A 633 -3.44 -13.04 -28.12
CA ARG A 633 -2.99 -12.15 -29.20
C ARG A 633 -3.71 -10.81 -29.16
N THR A 634 -5.02 -10.80 -28.93
CA THR A 634 -5.81 -9.56 -28.83
C THR A 634 -5.39 -8.74 -27.61
N ARG A 635 -5.12 -9.41 -26.49
CA ARG A 635 -4.60 -8.77 -25.27
C ARG A 635 -3.19 -8.19 -25.49
N LEU A 636 -2.27 -8.99 -26.04
CA LEU A 636 -0.92 -8.52 -26.37
C LEU A 636 -0.93 -7.40 -27.41
N GLN A 637 -1.88 -7.41 -28.34
CA GLN A 637 -2.04 -6.34 -29.33
C GLN A 637 -2.61 -5.05 -28.70
N ALA A 638 -3.47 -5.16 -27.69
CA ALA A 638 -3.92 -4.03 -26.88
C ALA A 638 -2.77 -3.47 -26.01
N GLU A 639 -2.05 -4.33 -25.30
CA GLU A 639 -0.87 -3.96 -24.50
C GLU A 639 0.22 -3.32 -25.39
N ASN A 640 0.46 -3.84 -26.60
CA ASN A 640 1.38 -3.24 -27.56
C ASN A 640 0.90 -1.88 -28.09
N GLY A 641 -0.42 -1.70 -28.22
CA GLY A 641 -1.02 -0.40 -28.57
C GLY A 641 -0.87 0.62 -27.43
N GLU A 642 -1.05 0.20 -26.18
CA GLU A 642 -0.83 1.03 -24.99
C GLU A 642 0.66 1.40 -24.84
N LEU A 643 1.57 0.44 -24.99
CA LEU A 643 3.01 0.68 -24.97
C LEU A 643 3.48 1.60 -26.10
N SER A 644 2.91 1.46 -27.30
CA SER A 644 3.21 2.37 -28.42
C SER A 644 2.72 3.79 -28.12
N ARG A 645 1.56 3.94 -27.47
CA ARG A 645 1.04 5.25 -27.04
C ARG A 645 1.89 5.86 -25.93
N GLU A 646 2.30 5.08 -24.93
CA GLU A 646 3.22 5.54 -23.89
C GLU A 646 4.59 5.95 -24.47
N TYR A 647 5.06 5.23 -25.49
CA TYR A 647 6.26 5.58 -26.22
C TYR A 647 6.10 6.90 -26.98
N GLU A 648 4.99 7.11 -27.71
CA GLU A 648 4.69 8.37 -28.40
C GLU A 648 4.54 9.55 -27.42
N GLU A 649 3.87 9.35 -26.27
CA GLU A 649 3.74 10.35 -25.21
C GLU A 649 5.10 10.68 -24.58
N SER A 650 5.95 9.68 -24.35
CA SER A 650 7.32 9.86 -23.85
C SER A 650 8.21 10.57 -24.87
N GLN A 651 8.07 10.26 -26.15
CA GLN A 651 8.79 10.91 -27.24
C GLN A 651 8.33 12.37 -27.42
N SER A 652 7.04 12.65 -27.23
CA SER A 652 6.50 14.02 -27.19
C SER A 652 7.07 14.81 -26.01
N ARG A 653 7.11 14.22 -24.81
CA ARG A 653 7.76 14.83 -23.62
C ARG A 653 9.24 15.08 -23.85
N LEU A 654 9.96 14.14 -24.46
CA LEU A 654 11.37 14.30 -24.81
C LEU A 654 11.58 15.46 -25.79
N ASN A 655 10.73 15.57 -26.81
CA ASN A 655 10.77 16.68 -27.77
C ASN A 655 10.45 18.03 -27.11
N GLN A 656 9.53 18.07 -26.14
CA GLN A 656 9.26 19.27 -25.35
C GLN A 656 10.46 19.67 -24.48
N ILE A 657 11.09 18.70 -23.80
CA ILE A 657 12.32 18.91 -23.02
C ILE A 657 13.47 19.38 -23.90
N LEU A 658 13.63 18.83 -25.12
CA LEU A 658 14.63 19.28 -26.09
C LEU A 658 14.40 20.73 -26.52
N ARG A 659 13.15 21.16 -26.72
CA ARG A 659 12.81 22.56 -27.01
C ARG A 659 13.14 23.47 -25.83
N ILE A 660 12.77 23.07 -24.61
CA ILE A 660 13.09 23.82 -23.38
C ILE A 660 14.61 23.92 -23.19
N LYS A 661 15.35 22.81 -23.37
CA LYS A 661 16.82 22.80 -23.33
C LYS A 661 17.41 23.78 -24.34
N THR A 662 16.91 23.81 -25.57
CA THR A 662 17.39 24.73 -26.61
C THR A 662 17.12 26.18 -26.23
N SER A 663 15.94 26.48 -25.67
CA SER A 663 15.59 27.81 -25.16
C SER A 663 16.48 28.24 -23.99
N LEU A 664 16.72 27.34 -23.02
CA LEU A 664 17.59 27.62 -21.87
C LEU A 664 19.05 27.78 -22.29
N THR A 665 19.50 27.02 -23.29
CA THR A 665 20.85 27.17 -23.86
C THR A 665 20.99 28.55 -24.51
N SER A 666 19.99 29.01 -25.27
CA SER A 666 19.98 30.37 -25.83
C SER A 666 19.99 31.44 -24.74
N GLN A 667 19.21 31.28 -23.68
CA GLN A 667 19.21 32.22 -22.55
C GLN A 667 20.56 32.26 -21.82
N VAL A 668 21.22 31.10 -21.65
CA VAL A 668 22.56 31.04 -21.07
C VAL A 668 23.58 31.77 -21.96
N ASP A 669 23.49 31.63 -23.27
CA ASP A 669 24.37 32.33 -24.20
C ASP A 669 24.09 33.85 -24.26
N ASP A 670 22.83 34.27 -24.10
CA ASP A 670 22.46 35.68 -23.96
C ASP A 670 22.99 36.28 -22.64
N TYR A 671 22.90 35.54 -21.52
CA TYR A 671 23.47 35.98 -20.25
C TYR A 671 25.00 36.05 -20.28
N LYS A 672 25.67 35.13 -21.00
CA LYS A 672 27.12 35.22 -21.22
C LYS A 672 27.49 36.46 -22.01
N ARG A 673 26.72 36.81 -23.05
CA ARG A 673 26.93 38.05 -23.82
C ARG A 673 26.74 39.28 -22.94
N GLN A 674 25.69 39.33 -22.13
CA GLN A 674 25.46 40.43 -21.18
C GLN A 674 26.61 40.54 -20.16
N LEU A 675 27.11 39.42 -19.65
CA LEU A 675 28.25 39.39 -18.73
C LEU A 675 29.53 39.92 -19.38
N ASP A 676 29.81 39.55 -20.62
CA ASP A 676 30.97 40.05 -21.39
C ASP A 676 30.84 41.56 -21.69
N GLU A 677 29.62 42.03 -21.97
CA GLU A 677 29.33 43.44 -22.21
C GLU A 677 29.48 44.28 -20.93
N GLU A 678 29.02 43.76 -19.79
CA GLU A 678 29.25 44.35 -18.46
C GLU A 678 30.71 44.26 -17.99
N SER A 679 31.46 43.26 -18.43
CA SER A 679 32.90 43.18 -18.18
C SER A 679 33.64 44.27 -18.97
N LYS A 680 33.25 44.51 -20.23
CA LYS A 680 33.79 45.60 -21.07
C LYS A 680 33.39 46.99 -20.55
N SER A 681 32.14 47.18 -20.14
CA SER A 681 31.65 48.44 -19.56
C SER A 681 32.45 48.79 -18.30
N ARG A 682 32.67 47.82 -17.41
CA ARG A 682 33.46 47.96 -16.19
C ARG A 682 34.92 48.27 -16.47
N SER A 683 35.53 47.60 -17.45
CA SER A 683 36.91 47.88 -17.85
C SER A 683 37.06 49.31 -18.39
N THR A 684 36.08 49.77 -19.19
CA THR A 684 36.02 51.15 -19.69
C THR A 684 35.83 52.17 -18.56
N ALA A 685 34.96 51.87 -17.58
CA ALA A 685 34.75 52.69 -16.39
C ALA A 685 36.00 52.75 -15.50
N MET A 686 36.76 51.66 -15.38
CA MET A 686 38.04 51.65 -14.65
C MET A 686 39.08 52.55 -15.32
N VAL A 687 39.18 52.54 -16.66
CA VAL A 687 40.08 53.44 -17.39
C VAL A 687 39.65 54.90 -17.22
N SER A 688 38.35 55.19 -17.28
CA SER A 688 37.82 56.53 -17.01
C SER A 688 38.09 57.00 -15.56
N LEU A 689 37.98 56.10 -14.59
CA LEU A 689 38.30 56.36 -13.19
C LEU A 689 39.80 56.62 -12.98
N ALA A 690 40.68 55.94 -13.71
CA ALA A 690 42.12 56.19 -13.68
C ALA A 690 42.46 57.58 -14.27
N ASN A 691 41.81 57.98 -15.37
CA ASN A 691 41.99 59.29 -15.98
C ASN A 691 41.51 60.42 -15.05
N THR A 692 40.30 60.29 -14.48
CA THR A 692 39.77 61.28 -13.53
C THR A 692 40.59 61.39 -12.24
N LYS A 693 41.23 60.31 -11.80
CA LYS A 693 42.21 60.36 -10.71
C LYS A 693 43.48 61.12 -11.09
N HIS A 694 43.97 60.93 -12.32
CA HIS A 694 45.10 61.70 -12.82
C HIS A 694 44.77 63.20 -12.96
N ASP A 695 43.59 63.53 -13.49
CA ASP A 695 43.08 64.91 -13.56
C ASP A 695 42.92 65.52 -12.16
N LEU A 696 42.44 64.75 -11.18
CA LEU A 696 42.35 65.18 -9.79
C LEU A 696 43.72 65.54 -9.20
N ASP A 697 44.76 64.74 -9.49
CA ASP A 697 46.10 65.01 -8.99
C ASP A 697 46.74 66.24 -9.69
N LEU A 698 46.47 66.45 -10.98
CA LEU A 698 46.83 67.70 -11.69
C LEU A 698 46.13 68.95 -11.10
N VAL A 699 44.84 68.83 -10.75
CA VAL A 699 44.10 69.92 -10.09
C VAL A 699 44.62 70.19 -8.68
N LYS A 700 45.14 69.18 -7.98
CA LYS A 700 45.82 69.38 -6.67
C LYS A 700 47.13 70.12 -6.82
N GLU A 701 47.96 69.82 -7.83
CA GLU A 701 49.16 70.61 -8.12
C GLU A 701 48.81 72.06 -8.46
N GLN A 702 47.76 72.29 -9.26
CA GLN A 702 47.25 73.65 -9.52
C GLN A 702 46.73 74.34 -8.25
N LEU A 703 46.08 73.61 -7.34
CA LEU A 703 45.62 74.16 -6.07
C LEU A 703 46.79 74.53 -5.14
N GLU A 704 47.90 73.79 -5.18
CA GLU A 704 49.13 74.13 -4.46
C GLU A 704 49.81 75.39 -5.05
N GLU A 705 49.84 75.54 -6.38
CA GLU A 705 50.29 76.79 -7.04
C GLU A 705 49.38 77.99 -6.71
N GLU A 706 48.06 77.82 -6.74
CA GLU A 706 47.08 78.85 -6.39
C GLU A 706 47.12 79.20 -4.89
N GLN A 707 47.45 78.26 -4.01
CA GLN A 707 47.73 78.55 -2.59
C GLN A 707 49.02 79.37 -2.43
N GLY A 708 50.04 79.13 -3.25
CA GLY A 708 51.22 79.98 -3.38
C GLY A 708 50.86 81.41 -3.80
N GLY A 709 50.07 81.57 -4.88
CA GLY A 709 49.58 82.87 -5.35
C GLY A 709 48.67 83.60 -4.36
N LYS A 710 47.83 82.86 -3.63
CA LYS A 710 47.00 83.41 -2.54
C LYS A 710 47.84 84.03 -1.42
N SER A 711 48.97 83.42 -1.07
CA SER A 711 49.86 83.96 -0.03
C SER A 711 50.52 85.28 -0.45
N GLU A 712 50.83 85.46 -1.74
CA GLU A 712 51.33 86.72 -2.30
C GLU A 712 50.23 87.80 -2.41
N LEU A 713 49.01 87.42 -2.82
CA LEU A 713 47.85 88.32 -2.85
C LEU A 713 47.43 88.78 -1.45
N GLN A 714 47.53 87.91 -0.44
CA GLN A 714 47.23 88.25 0.95
C GLN A 714 48.20 89.30 1.51
N ARG A 715 49.44 89.35 1.01
CA ARG A 715 50.41 90.42 1.29
C ARG A 715 50.01 91.76 0.63
N LEU A 716 49.38 91.70 -0.54
CA LEU A 716 48.88 92.88 -1.27
C LEU A 716 47.59 93.44 -0.65
N VAL A 717 46.70 92.57 -0.18
CA VAL A 717 45.44 92.91 0.53
C VAL A 717 45.71 93.65 1.85
N SER A 718 46.76 93.29 2.60
CA SER A 718 47.14 94.05 3.79
C SER A 718 47.59 95.49 3.48
N LYS A 719 48.03 95.78 2.25
CA LYS A 719 48.40 97.13 1.78
C LYS A 719 47.19 97.94 1.31
N LEU A 720 46.15 97.29 0.80
CA LEU A 720 44.88 97.92 0.38
C LEU A 720 43.90 98.13 1.56
N ASN A 721 43.98 97.31 2.61
CA ASN A 721 43.16 97.48 3.82
C ASN A 721 43.46 98.77 4.62
N THR A 722 44.67 99.34 4.46
CA THR A 722 45.00 100.68 4.97
C THR A 722 44.35 101.82 4.17
N GLU A 723 43.89 101.56 2.93
CA GLU A 723 43.18 102.54 2.09
C GLU A 723 41.65 102.43 2.26
N VAL A 724 41.11 101.25 2.59
CA VAL A 724 39.67 101.05 2.87
C VAL A 724 39.25 101.65 4.21
N THR A 725 40.15 101.70 5.19
CA THR A 725 39.92 102.39 6.47
C THR A 725 39.74 103.91 6.30
N THR A 726 40.22 104.49 5.20
CA THR A 726 40.02 105.90 4.85
C THR A 726 38.65 106.19 4.19
N TRP A 727 37.95 105.16 3.69
CA TRP A 727 36.64 105.28 3.04
C TRP A 727 35.45 104.94 3.94
N ARG A 728 35.66 104.21 5.05
CA ARG A 728 34.61 103.92 6.04
C ARG A 728 34.09 105.16 6.78
N THR A 729 34.89 106.20 6.93
CA THR A 729 34.50 107.49 7.54
C THR A 729 33.60 108.36 6.65
N LYS A 730 33.18 107.90 5.47
CA LYS A 730 32.31 108.65 4.54
C LYS A 730 30.89 108.12 4.38
N TYR A 731 30.52 106.99 5.01
CA TYR A 731 29.23 106.33 4.76
C TYR A 731 28.35 106.11 6.00
N GLU A 732 28.64 106.83 7.09
CA GLU A 732 27.86 106.82 8.35
C GLU A 732 26.77 107.91 8.40
N THR A 733 26.24 108.33 7.26
CA THR A 733 25.16 109.33 7.18
C THR A 733 24.19 109.00 6.04
N ASP A 734 23.28 108.06 6.26
CA ASP A 734 21.87 108.21 5.88
C ASP A 734 21.05 107.00 6.30
N ALA A 735 20.37 107.20 7.42
CA ALA A 735 19.82 106.18 8.27
C ALA A 735 18.31 106.43 8.48
N ILE A 736 17.59 105.35 8.75
CA ILE A 736 16.57 105.32 9.82
C ILE A 736 15.22 106.01 9.52
N GLN A 737 14.63 105.87 8.32
CA GLN A 737 13.19 106.18 8.13
C GLN A 737 12.35 105.11 7.38
N ARG A 738 12.90 103.91 7.10
CA ARG A 738 12.17 102.81 6.42
C ARG A 738 11.95 101.54 7.26
N THR A 739 12.28 101.58 8.55
CA THR A 739 12.37 100.37 9.39
C THR A 739 11.08 99.97 10.09
N GLU A 740 10.14 100.90 10.32
CA GLU A 740 8.99 100.64 11.19
C GLU A 740 7.81 99.93 10.49
N GLU A 741 7.54 100.17 9.20
CA GLU A 741 6.46 99.49 8.46
C GLU A 741 6.81 98.03 8.07
N LEU A 742 8.10 97.69 8.09
CA LEU A 742 8.62 96.35 7.78
C LEU A 742 8.53 95.39 8.98
N GLU A 743 8.51 95.93 10.20
CA GLU A 743 8.41 95.16 11.45
C GLU A 743 7.02 94.53 11.66
N GLU A 744 5.94 95.19 11.23
CA GLU A 744 4.57 94.70 11.47
C GLU A 744 4.16 93.56 10.50
N THR A 745 4.56 93.64 9.23
CA THR A 745 4.33 92.56 8.24
C THR A 745 5.16 91.31 8.56
N LYS A 746 6.35 91.50 9.14
CA LYS A 746 7.22 90.42 9.62
C LYS A 746 6.58 89.60 10.74
N ARG A 747 5.86 90.21 11.69
CA ARG A 747 5.16 89.48 12.76
C ARG A 747 4.05 88.56 12.26
N LYS A 748 3.24 89.01 11.29
CA LYS A 748 2.13 88.20 10.73
C LYS A 748 2.63 87.02 9.89
N LEU A 749 3.71 87.20 9.14
CA LEU A 749 4.35 86.12 8.38
C LEU A 749 5.05 85.12 9.31
N ALA A 750 5.66 85.59 10.41
CA ALA A 750 6.30 84.70 11.39
C ALA A 750 5.30 83.73 12.06
N ALA A 751 4.09 84.20 12.40
CA ALA A 751 3.08 83.32 13.00
C ALA A 751 2.58 82.22 12.04
N ARG A 752 2.35 82.54 10.76
CA ARG A 752 1.98 81.54 9.74
C ARG A 752 3.11 80.59 9.39
N LEU A 753 4.35 81.07 9.43
CA LEU A 753 5.54 80.24 9.22
C LEU A 753 5.66 79.21 10.35
N GLN A 754 5.47 79.63 11.60
CA GLN A 754 5.52 78.73 12.76
C GLN A 754 4.45 77.63 12.70
N GLU A 755 3.22 77.95 12.32
CA GLU A 755 2.13 76.96 12.20
C GLU A 755 2.37 75.97 11.04
N ALA A 756 2.97 76.43 9.94
CA ALA A 756 3.40 75.57 8.82
C ALA A 756 4.62 74.70 9.19
N GLU A 757 5.54 75.22 9.99
CA GLU A 757 6.70 74.48 10.51
C GLU A 757 6.26 73.37 11.46
N GLU A 758 5.35 73.65 12.39
CA GLU A 758 4.82 72.65 13.33
C GLU A 758 4.09 71.50 12.60
N THR A 759 3.33 71.81 11.55
CA THR A 759 2.64 70.78 10.74
C THR A 759 3.61 69.98 9.86
N ALA A 760 4.67 70.61 9.34
CA ALA A 760 5.74 69.93 8.61
C ALA A 760 6.55 69.01 9.52
N GLU A 761 6.90 69.44 10.73
CA GLU A 761 7.58 68.62 11.73
C GLU A 761 6.75 67.40 12.14
N ALA A 762 5.44 67.58 12.36
CA ALA A 762 4.54 66.46 12.67
C ALA A 762 4.45 65.43 11.52
N ALA A 763 4.43 65.88 10.26
CA ALA A 763 4.45 65.00 9.10
C ALA A 763 5.80 64.28 8.94
N GLN A 764 6.91 64.98 9.20
CA GLN A 764 8.26 64.43 9.15
C GLN A 764 8.51 63.39 10.25
N ALA A 765 7.96 63.60 11.45
CA ALA A 765 7.98 62.61 12.52
C ALA A 765 7.22 61.32 12.16
N ARG A 766 6.05 61.44 11.51
CA ARG A 766 5.29 60.27 11.00
C ARG A 766 6.03 59.53 9.89
N ALA A 767 6.61 60.25 8.94
CA ALA A 767 7.41 59.65 7.87
C ALA A 767 8.64 58.91 8.44
N ALA A 768 9.33 59.49 9.42
CA ALA A 768 10.45 58.85 10.11
C ALA A 768 10.03 57.56 10.84
N SER A 769 8.87 57.55 11.49
CA SER A 769 8.33 56.34 12.12
C SER A 769 7.99 55.24 11.11
N LEU A 770 7.43 55.59 9.95
CA LEU A 770 7.12 54.63 8.89
C LEU A 770 8.37 54.05 8.24
N GLU A 771 9.40 54.88 8.01
CA GLU A 771 10.68 54.39 7.48
C GLU A 771 11.36 53.44 8.47
N LYS A 772 11.26 53.69 9.78
CA LYS A 772 11.75 52.78 10.82
C LYS A 772 11.01 51.44 10.81
N ASN A 773 9.69 51.43 10.63
CA ASN A 773 8.90 50.20 10.53
C ASN A 773 9.23 49.42 9.24
N LYS A 774 9.41 50.12 8.13
CA LYS A 774 9.83 49.51 6.85
C LYS A 774 11.20 48.86 6.98
N GLN A 775 12.17 49.54 7.60
CA GLN A 775 13.50 48.96 7.85
C GLN A 775 13.42 47.72 8.75
N ARG A 776 12.56 47.71 9.77
CA ARG A 776 12.35 46.52 10.62
C ARG A 776 11.77 45.35 9.83
N LEU A 777 10.72 45.57 9.04
CA LEU A 777 10.12 44.52 8.21
C LEU A 777 11.08 44.02 7.13
N GLN A 778 11.90 44.90 6.56
CA GLN A 778 12.95 44.52 5.61
C GLN A 778 13.99 43.60 6.27
N ALA A 779 14.42 43.91 7.49
CA ALA A 779 15.34 43.06 8.25
C ALA A 779 14.69 41.69 8.59
N GLU A 780 13.43 41.66 9.01
CA GLU A 780 12.70 40.40 9.28
C GLU A 780 12.58 39.53 8.02
N VAL A 781 12.34 40.13 6.84
CA VAL A 781 12.29 39.39 5.56
C VAL A 781 13.67 38.85 5.17
N GLU A 782 14.73 39.62 5.38
CA GLU A 782 16.12 39.19 5.13
C GLU A 782 16.51 38.02 6.05
N ASP A 783 16.18 38.09 7.34
CA ASP A 783 16.41 37.02 8.31
C ASP A 783 15.66 35.73 7.93
N LEU A 784 14.37 35.84 7.58
CA LEU A 784 13.56 34.68 7.14
C LEU A 784 14.07 34.07 5.84
N THR A 785 14.58 34.90 4.92
CA THR A 785 15.16 34.41 3.65
C THR A 785 16.44 33.62 3.93
N ILE A 786 17.29 34.12 4.81
CA ILE A 786 18.51 33.44 5.24
C ILE A 786 18.18 32.10 5.91
N ASP A 787 17.17 32.06 6.78
CA ASP A 787 16.78 30.81 7.44
C ASP A 787 16.15 29.78 6.49
N LEU A 788 15.39 30.24 5.48
CA LEU A 788 14.91 29.38 4.40
C LEU A 788 16.05 28.81 3.56
N GLU A 789 17.06 29.62 3.22
CA GLU A 789 18.26 29.17 2.50
C GLU A 789 19.05 28.14 3.31
N LYS A 790 19.24 28.38 4.62
CA LYS A 790 19.88 27.41 5.53
C LYS A 790 19.10 26.10 5.60
N ALA A 791 17.77 26.15 5.75
CA ALA A 791 16.93 24.96 5.81
C ALA A 791 16.98 24.15 4.50
N ASN A 792 16.94 24.83 3.36
CA ASN A 792 17.08 24.21 2.04
C ASN A 792 18.47 23.58 1.84
N ALA A 793 19.54 24.27 2.26
CA ALA A 793 20.90 23.73 2.21
C ALA A 793 21.06 22.50 3.11
N ALA A 794 20.50 22.52 4.33
CA ALA A 794 20.51 21.39 5.24
C ALA A 794 19.73 20.19 4.66
N ALA A 795 18.56 20.43 4.07
CA ALA A 795 17.77 19.40 3.40
C ALA A 795 18.52 18.79 2.19
N ALA A 796 19.16 19.62 1.36
CA ALA A 796 19.97 19.15 0.23
C ALA A 796 21.19 18.33 0.69
N ALA A 797 21.84 18.73 1.78
CA ALA A 797 22.95 17.98 2.35
C ALA A 797 22.51 16.62 2.90
N LEU A 798 21.35 16.56 3.56
CA LEU A 798 20.77 15.30 4.05
C LEU A 798 20.36 14.39 2.88
N ASP A 799 19.74 14.92 1.83
CA ASP A 799 19.38 14.15 0.64
C ASP A 799 20.63 13.57 -0.05
N LYS A 800 21.70 14.36 -0.17
CA LYS A 800 22.98 13.88 -0.70
C LYS A 800 23.57 12.76 0.16
N LYS A 801 23.54 12.89 1.49
CA LYS A 801 23.99 11.82 2.40
C LYS A 801 23.13 10.56 2.28
N GLN A 802 21.81 10.71 2.21
CA GLN A 802 20.89 9.59 2.02
C GLN A 802 21.18 8.84 0.72
N ARG A 803 21.37 9.55 -0.40
CA ARG A 803 21.73 8.91 -1.68
C ARG A 803 23.04 8.14 -1.63
N VAL A 804 24.04 8.62 -0.87
CA VAL A 804 25.31 7.90 -0.68
C VAL A 804 25.10 6.62 0.13
N PHE A 805 24.31 6.67 1.21
CA PHE A 805 23.95 5.47 1.97
C PHE A 805 23.14 4.48 1.14
N ASP A 806 22.15 4.97 0.39
CA ASP A 806 21.33 4.14 -0.51
C ASP A 806 22.20 3.46 -1.58
N LYS A 807 23.17 4.18 -2.16
CA LYS A 807 24.12 3.59 -3.13
C LYS A 807 24.99 2.52 -2.49
N MET A 808 25.53 2.78 -1.29
CA MET A 808 26.37 1.81 -0.58
C MET A 808 25.56 0.57 -0.22
N LEU A 809 24.32 0.74 0.27
CA LEU A 809 23.43 -0.38 0.58
C LEU A 809 23.07 -1.18 -0.68
N ALA A 810 22.79 -0.52 -1.80
CA ALA A 810 22.51 -1.18 -3.07
C ALA A 810 23.72 -1.98 -3.58
N GLU A 811 24.93 -1.44 -3.50
CA GLU A 811 26.17 -2.15 -3.88
C GLU A 811 26.39 -3.40 -3.01
N TRP A 812 26.16 -3.30 -1.69
CA TRP A 812 26.27 -4.47 -0.80
C TRP A 812 25.14 -5.47 -1.01
N GLN A 813 23.93 -5.03 -1.28
CA GLN A 813 22.80 -5.90 -1.63
C GLN A 813 23.09 -6.66 -2.92
N GLN A 814 23.55 -5.97 -3.96
CA GLN A 814 23.92 -6.58 -5.22
C GLN A 814 25.03 -7.63 -5.03
N LYS A 815 26.09 -7.32 -4.26
CA LYS A 815 27.15 -8.30 -3.95
C LYS A 815 26.61 -9.53 -3.22
N CYS A 816 25.70 -9.34 -2.26
CA CYS A 816 25.06 -10.45 -1.56
C CYS A 816 24.19 -11.29 -2.50
N GLU A 817 23.46 -10.67 -3.42
CA GLU A 817 22.64 -11.35 -4.43
C GLU A 817 23.49 -12.13 -5.43
N GLU A 818 24.58 -11.54 -5.93
CA GLU A 818 25.54 -12.21 -6.81
C GLU A 818 26.16 -13.45 -6.15
N LEU A 819 26.62 -13.31 -4.90
CA LEU A 819 27.13 -14.45 -4.11
C LEU A 819 26.06 -15.51 -3.87
N GLN A 820 24.81 -15.12 -3.61
CA GLN A 820 23.69 -16.06 -3.43
C GLN A 820 23.42 -16.84 -4.73
N VAL A 821 23.44 -16.17 -5.88
CA VAL A 821 23.27 -16.82 -7.19
C VAL A 821 24.41 -17.80 -7.47
N GLU A 822 25.65 -17.44 -7.15
CA GLU A 822 26.81 -18.33 -7.31
C GLU A 822 26.71 -19.57 -6.42
N VAL A 823 26.32 -19.40 -5.15
CA VAL A 823 26.06 -20.52 -4.22
C VAL A 823 24.93 -21.40 -4.74
N ASP A 824 23.82 -20.83 -5.20
CA ASP A 824 22.68 -21.59 -5.72
C ASP A 824 23.07 -22.37 -6.99
N SER A 825 23.88 -21.77 -7.87
CA SER A 825 24.43 -22.44 -9.06
C SER A 825 25.33 -23.60 -8.66
N SER A 826 26.27 -23.39 -7.75
CA SER A 826 27.18 -24.44 -7.26
C SER A 826 26.41 -25.59 -6.59
N GLN A 827 25.40 -25.28 -5.78
CA GLN A 827 24.53 -26.29 -5.16
C GLN A 827 23.68 -27.04 -6.19
N LYS A 828 23.25 -26.38 -7.26
CA LYS A 828 22.53 -27.02 -8.37
C LYS A 828 23.45 -27.98 -9.13
N GLU A 829 24.66 -27.55 -9.46
CA GLU A 829 25.68 -28.39 -10.08
C GLU A 829 26.03 -29.60 -9.21
N CYS A 830 26.24 -29.41 -7.91
CA CYS A 830 26.48 -30.50 -6.96
C CYS A 830 25.34 -31.52 -6.95
N ARG A 831 24.08 -31.06 -6.92
CA ARG A 831 22.90 -31.94 -7.03
C ARG A 831 22.81 -32.65 -8.37
N MET A 832 23.19 -31.99 -9.47
CA MET A 832 23.25 -32.60 -10.79
C MET A 832 24.31 -33.69 -10.86
N TYR A 833 25.54 -33.42 -10.41
CA TYR A 833 26.61 -34.42 -10.35
C TYR A 833 26.26 -35.59 -9.44
N MET A 834 25.61 -35.34 -8.30
CA MET A 834 25.11 -36.40 -7.42
C MET A 834 24.06 -37.27 -8.13
N THR A 835 23.14 -36.66 -8.86
CA THR A 835 22.12 -37.38 -9.64
C THR A 835 22.76 -38.21 -10.76
N GLU A 836 23.74 -37.65 -11.47
CA GLU A 836 24.44 -38.34 -12.55
C GLU A 836 25.29 -39.50 -12.02
N SER A 837 25.93 -39.32 -10.88
CA SER A 837 26.63 -40.38 -10.17
C SER A 837 25.68 -41.53 -9.79
N PHE A 838 24.49 -41.21 -9.28
CA PHE A 838 23.46 -42.23 -9.01
C PHE A 838 23.00 -42.95 -10.27
N LYS A 839 22.74 -42.24 -11.37
CA LYS A 839 22.35 -42.88 -12.64
C LYS A 839 23.42 -43.82 -13.16
N ILE A 840 24.69 -43.40 -13.18
CA ILE A 840 25.80 -44.23 -13.64
C ILE A 840 25.93 -45.46 -12.74
N LYS A 841 25.77 -45.29 -11.42
CA LYS A 841 25.79 -46.40 -10.48
C LYS A 841 24.66 -47.39 -10.74
N THR A 842 23.42 -46.92 -10.93
CA THR A 842 22.28 -47.77 -11.27
C THR A 842 22.48 -48.48 -12.61
N ALA A 843 22.94 -47.77 -13.66
CA ALA A 843 23.22 -48.38 -14.96
C ALA A 843 24.34 -49.42 -14.89
N TYR A 844 25.34 -49.21 -14.03
CA TYR A 844 26.39 -50.18 -13.76
C TYR A 844 25.86 -51.42 -13.03
N GLU A 845 25.02 -51.23 -12.00
CA GLU A 845 24.34 -52.32 -11.28
C GLU A 845 23.42 -53.13 -12.23
N GLU A 846 22.61 -52.46 -13.05
CA GLU A 846 21.79 -53.09 -14.10
C GLU A 846 22.64 -53.88 -15.12
N SER A 847 23.76 -53.30 -15.56
CA SER A 847 24.68 -53.98 -16.48
C SER A 847 25.32 -55.21 -15.84
N LEU A 848 25.62 -55.17 -14.53
CA LEU A 848 26.10 -56.32 -13.77
C LEU A 848 25.02 -57.41 -13.64
N GLU A 849 23.78 -57.04 -13.33
CA GLU A 849 22.64 -57.97 -13.27
C GLU A 849 22.38 -58.62 -14.64
N HIS A 850 22.43 -57.83 -15.73
CA HIS A 850 22.33 -58.36 -17.10
C HIS A 850 23.47 -59.34 -17.40
N LEU A 851 24.70 -59.01 -17.02
CA LEU A 851 25.84 -59.91 -17.19
C LEU A 851 25.65 -61.21 -16.39
N GLU A 852 25.11 -61.14 -15.17
CA GLU A 852 24.77 -62.33 -14.38
C GLU A 852 23.64 -63.15 -15.01
N SER A 853 22.60 -62.51 -15.56
CA SER A 853 21.52 -63.20 -16.30
C SER A 853 22.07 -63.95 -17.50
N VAL A 854 22.87 -63.29 -18.34
CA VAL A 854 23.50 -63.91 -19.52
C VAL A 854 24.43 -65.05 -19.11
N LYS A 855 25.17 -64.92 -18.00
CA LYS A 855 25.98 -66.02 -17.47
C LYS A 855 25.13 -67.22 -17.02
N LYS A 856 24.00 -66.98 -16.36
CA LYS A 856 23.05 -68.04 -15.97
C LYS A 856 22.44 -68.72 -17.19
N GLU A 857 21.94 -67.96 -18.15
CA GLU A 857 21.38 -68.48 -19.40
C GLU A 857 22.40 -69.31 -20.17
N ASN A 858 23.64 -68.83 -20.31
CA ASN A 858 24.70 -69.58 -20.98
C ASN A 858 25.00 -70.89 -20.22
N LYS A 859 24.95 -70.88 -18.89
CA LYS A 859 25.09 -72.10 -18.09
C LYS A 859 23.93 -73.07 -18.31
N THR A 860 22.68 -72.58 -18.32
CA THR A 860 21.49 -73.39 -18.62
C THR A 860 21.58 -73.99 -20.01
N LEU A 861 21.94 -73.20 -21.03
CA LEU A 861 22.13 -73.70 -22.40
C LEU A 861 23.25 -74.73 -22.50
N GLN A 862 24.34 -74.56 -21.73
CA GLN A 862 25.40 -75.58 -21.65
C GLN A 862 24.90 -76.88 -21.01
N GLU A 863 24.07 -76.79 -19.96
CA GLU A 863 23.43 -77.94 -19.32
C GLU A 863 22.44 -78.62 -20.29
N GLU A 864 21.60 -77.88 -21.01
CA GLU A 864 20.70 -78.39 -22.05
C GLU A 864 21.45 -79.07 -23.20
N ILE A 865 22.51 -78.45 -23.72
CA ILE A 865 23.36 -79.05 -24.75
C ILE A 865 23.94 -80.38 -24.25
N LYS A 866 24.41 -80.42 -22.99
CA LYS A 866 24.93 -81.63 -22.39
C LYS A 866 23.84 -82.71 -22.27
N GLU A 867 22.64 -82.35 -21.81
CA GLU A 867 21.51 -83.28 -21.73
C GLU A 867 21.10 -83.82 -23.10
N LEU A 868 21.07 -82.97 -24.14
CA LEU A 868 20.78 -83.39 -25.51
C LEU A 868 21.88 -84.29 -26.09
N ILE A 869 23.15 -84.02 -25.78
CA ILE A 869 24.27 -84.90 -26.13
C ILE A 869 24.13 -86.26 -25.44
N ASP A 870 23.80 -86.27 -24.14
CA ASP A 870 23.57 -87.49 -23.38
C ASP A 870 22.36 -88.27 -23.95
N GLN A 871 21.27 -87.60 -24.33
CA GLN A 871 20.10 -88.20 -25.00
C GLN A 871 20.45 -88.80 -26.37
N LEU A 872 21.26 -88.11 -27.17
CA LEU A 872 21.74 -88.62 -28.47
C LEU A 872 22.69 -89.81 -28.30
N GLY A 873 23.56 -89.78 -27.28
CA GLY A 873 24.45 -90.88 -26.92
C GLY A 873 23.73 -92.11 -26.39
N GLU A 874 22.52 -91.93 -25.83
CA GLU A 874 21.68 -93.03 -25.36
C GLU A 874 20.90 -93.74 -26.49
N GLY A 875 20.74 -93.18 -27.70
CA GLY A 875 19.83 -93.65 -28.76
C GLY A 875 20.14 -94.98 -29.47
N GLY A 876 20.67 -95.98 -28.77
CA GLY A 876 21.19 -97.22 -29.34
C GLY A 876 20.47 -98.53 -28.96
N ARG A 877 19.39 -98.54 -28.17
CA ARG A 877 18.71 -99.78 -27.70
C ARG A 877 17.19 -99.67 -27.69
N SER A 878 16.60 -100.20 -28.76
CA SER A 878 15.17 -100.40 -28.93
C SER A 878 14.53 -101.12 -27.72
N VAL A 879 13.35 -100.63 -27.32
CA VAL A 879 12.45 -101.11 -26.25
C VAL A 879 12.80 -100.66 -24.82
N HIS A 880 14.07 -100.76 -24.39
CA HIS A 880 14.43 -100.31 -23.02
C HIS A 880 14.37 -98.78 -22.88
N GLU A 881 14.75 -98.04 -23.92
CA GLU A 881 14.61 -96.58 -23.99
C GLU A 881 13.15 -96.12 -23.96
N LEU A 882 12.24 -96.82 -24.64
CA LEU A 882 10.81 -96.48 -24.63
C LEU A 882 10.19 -96.65 -23.24
N GLN A 883 10.59 -97.66 -22.47
CA GLN A 883 10.16 -97.83 -21.08
C GLN A 883 10.75 -96.77 -20.14
N LYS A 884 12.00 -96.38 -20.35
CA LYS A 884 12.66 -95.30 -19.60
C LYS A 884 11.99 -93.95 -19.90
N LEU A 885 11.65 -93.69 -21.17
CA LEU A 885 10.91 -92.49 -21.62
C LEU A 885 9.48 -92.46 -21.06
N LYS A 886 8.77 -93.60 -21.05
CA LYS A 886 7.43 -93.69 -20.44
C LYS A 886 7.45 -93.34 -18.95
N LYS A 887 8.43 -93.89 -18.19
CA LYS A 887 8.60 -93.54 -16.77
C LYS A 887 8.94 -92.07 -16.57
N LYS A 888 9.79 -91.49 -17.44
CA LYS A 888 10.13 -90.07 -17.38
C LYS A 888 8.89 -89.19 -17.61
N LEU A 889 8.07 -89.52 -18.61
CA LEU A 889 6.81 -88.82 -18.88
C LEU A 889 5.76 -89.00 -17.78
N GLU A 890 5.73 -90.15 -17.09
CA GLU A 890 4.85 -90.36 -15.92
C GLU A 890 5.27 -89.47 -14.74
N ILE A 891 6.58 -89.35 -14.50
CA ILE A 891 7.12 -88.45 -13.47
C ILE A 891 6.85 -86.98 -13.83
N GLU A 892 7.12 -86.56 -15.05
CA GLU A 892 6.83 -85.18 -15.52
C GLU A 892 5.34 -84.85 -15.40
N LYS A 893 4.44 -85.81 -15.68
CA LYS A 893 3.00 -85.64 -15.48
C LYS A 893 2.65 -85.46 -14.00
N GLU A 894 3.22 -86.27 -13.10
CA GLU A 894 3.00 -86.15 -11.66
C GLU A 894 3.53 -84.80 -11.13
N GLU A 895 4.70 -84.36 -11.56
CA GLU A 895 5.28 -83.05 -11.21
C GLU A 895 4.41 -81.89 -11.70
N LEU A 896 3.92 -81.93 -12.95
CA LEU A 896 3.01 -80.92 -13.48
C LEU A 896 1.66 -80.89 -12.76
N GLN A 897 1.17 -82.05 -12.32
CA GLN A 897 -0.09 -82.13 -11.58
C GLN A 897 0.07 -81.54 -10.17
N VAL A 898 1.17 -81.82 -9.48
CA VAL A 898 1.49 -81.18 -8.18
C VAL A 898 1.61 -79.66 -8.34
N ALA A 899 2.31 -79.18 -9.37
CA ALA A 899 2.43 -77.75 -9.63
C ALA A 899 1.08 -77.06 -9.93
N LEU A 900 0.17 -77.76 -10.62
CA LEU A 900 -1.19 -77.26 -10.85
C LEU A 900 -2.00 -77.19 -9.54
N GLU A 901 -1.95 -78.23 -8.72
CA GLU A 901 -2.65 -78.27 -7.42
C GLU A 901 -2.13 -77.17 -6.47
N GLU A 902 -0.82 -76.91 -6.45
CA GLU A 902 -0.23 -75.81 -5.69
C GLU A 902 -0.67 -74.42 -6.20
N ALA A 903 -0.78 -74.25 -7.52
CA ALA A 903 -1.26 -73.02 -8.15
C ALA A 903 -2.74 -72.77 -7.88
N GLU A 904 -3.58 -73.81 -7.96
CA GLU A 904 -5.02 -73.75 -7.64
C GLU A 904 -5.25 -73.41 -6.16
N SER A 905 -4.50 -74.05 -5.25
CA SER A 905 -4.56 -73.73 -3.82
C SER A 905 -4.15 -72.28 -3.55
N SER A 906 -3.09 -71.80 -4.21
CA SER A 906 -2.65 -70.40 -4.09
C SER A 906 -3.70 -69.42 -4.61
N LEU A 907 -4.35 -69.73 -5.73
CA LEU A 907 -5.43 -68.93 -6.29
C LEU A 907 -6.64 -68.86 -5.34
N GLU A 908 -7.07 -69.99 -4.78
CA GLU A 908 -8.21 -70.06 -3.86
C GLU A 908 -7.97 -69.20 -2.60
N VAL A 909 -6.75 -69.20 -2.08
CA VAL A 909 -6.34 -68.36 -0.95
C VAL A 909 -6.44 -66.87 -1.32
N GLU A 910 -5.98 -66.47 -2.51
CA GLU A 910 -6.06 -65.08 -2.95
C GLU A 910 -7.50 -64.64 -3.25
N GLU A 911 -8.33 -65.47 -3.88
CA GLU A 911 -9.75 -65.19 -4.09
C GLU A 911 -10.50 -65.01 -2.75
N SER A 912 -10.19 -65.86 -1.77
CA SER A 912 -10.73 -65.76 -0.40
C SER A 912 -10.34 -64.44 0.29
N LYS A 913 -9.11 -63.96 0.08
CA LYS A 913 -8.68 -62.65 0.59
C LYS A 913 -9.43 -61.50 -0.09
N VAL A 914 -9.59 -61.56 -1.41
CA VAL A 914 -10.33 -60.53 -2.17
C VAL A 914 -11.77 -60.43 -1.71
N ILE A 915 -12.45 -61.57 -1.52
CA ILE A 915 -13.84 -61.60 -1.03
C ILE A 915 -13.94 -60.97 0.36
N ARG A 916 -13.01 -61.30 1.26
CA ARG A 916 -12.98 -60.73 2.62
C ARG A 916 -12.83 -59.20 2.59
N ILE A 917 -11.88 -58.69 1.81
CA ILE A 917 -11.66 -57.24 1.68
C ILE A 917 -12.89 -56.56 1.06
N GLN A 918 -13.54 -57.19 0.08
CA GLN A 918 -14.78 -56.66 -0.52
C GLN A 918 -15.91 -56.57 0.50
N LEU A 919 -16.07 -57.57 1.37
CA LEU A 919 -17.06 -57.56 2.46
C LEU A 919 -16.75 -56.49 3.50
N GLU A 920 -15.50 -56.38 3.95
CA GLU A 920 -15.06 -55.32 4.87
C GLU A 920 -15.32 -53.93 4.28
N LEU A 921 -14.99 -53.73 3.01
CA LEU A 921 -15.21 -52.45 2.33
C LEU A 921 -16.70 -52.13 2.15
N ALA A 922 -17.55 -53.13 1.92
CA ALA A 922 -18.99 -52.96 1.89
C ALA A 922 -19.55 -52.58 3.27
N GLN A 923 -19.05 -53.22 4.33
CA GLN A 923 -19.42 -52.91 5.71
C GLN A 923 -19.01 -51.48 6.10
N VAL A 924 -17.77 -51.08 5.83
CA VAL A 924 -17.29 -49.72 6.10
C VAL A 924 -18.10 -48.67 5.35
N LYS A 925 -18.50 -48.94 4.10
CA LYS A 925 -19.39 -48.04 3.35
C LYS A 925 -20.74 -47.91 4.02
N ALA A 926 -21.37 -49.01 4.42
CA ALA A 926 -22.64 -48.99 5.13
C ALA A 926 -22.56 -48.22 6.46
N ASP A 927 -21.46 -48.39 7.21
CA ASP A 927 -21.23 -47.66 8.46
C ASP A 927 -21.03 -46.15 8.23
N ILE A 928 -20.35 -45.76 7.14
CA ILE A 928 -20.20 -44.35 6.76
C ILE A 928 -21.55 -43.76 6.36
N ASP A 929 -22.31 -44.44 5.51
CA ASP A 929 -23.63 -43.97 5.07
C ASP A 929 -24.58 -43.82 6.25
N ARG A 930 -24.55 -44.75 7.21
CA ARG A 930 -25.29 -44.65 8.47
C ARG A 930 -24.89 -43.43 9.30
N ARG A 931 -23.59 -43.16 9.44
CA ARG A 931 -23.10 -41.97 10.16
C ARG A 931 -23.48 -40.67 9.47
N ILE A 932 -23.50 -40.64 8.14
CA ILE A 932 -23.98 -39.48 7.38
C ILE A 932 -25.45 -39.25 7.69
N HIS A 933 -26.27 -40.31 7.66
CA HIS A 933 -27.69 -40.23 7.98
C HIS A 933 -27.94 -39.76 9.42
N GLU A 934 -27.24 -40.34 10.41
CA GLU A 934 -27.30 -39.90 11.82
C GLU A 934 -26.91 -38.41 11.97
N LYS A 935 -25.94 -37.94 11.17
CA LYS A 935 -25.54 -36.52 11.16
C LYS A 935 -26.58 -35.62 10.49
N GLU A 936 -27.21 -36.07 9.42
CA GLU A 936 -28.32 -35.35 8.77
C GLU A 936 -29.51 -35.22 9.73
N GLU A 937 -29.86 -36.28 10.47
CA GLU A 937 -30.89 -36.24 11.52
C GLU A 937 -30.52 -35.29 12.67
N GLU A 938 -29.26 -35.26 13.12
CA GLU A 938 -28.80 -34.28 14.12
C GLU A 938 -28.93 -32.82 13.60
N PHE A 939 -28.63 -32.58 12.32
CA PHE A 939 -28.78 -31.26 11.69
C PHE A 939 -30.23 -30.86 11.49
N GLU A 940 -31.14 -31.79 11.26
CA GLU A 940 -32.59 -31.50 11.20
C GLU A 940 -33.19 -31.27 12.60
N ALA A 941 -32.57 -31.81 13.65
CA ALA A 941 -32.99 -31.65 15.04
C ALA A 941 -32.41 -30.40 15.76
N THR A 942 -31.42 -29.71 15.17
CA THR A 942 -30.82 -28.47 15.69
C THR A 942 -31.23 -27.25 14.88
#